data_AF-A0A3A3ADY9-F1
#
_entry.id   AF-A0A3A3ADY9-F1
#
_cell.length_a   1.000
_cell.length_b   1.000
_cell.length_c   1.000
_cell.angle_alpha   90.00
_cell.angle_beta   90.00
_cell.angle_gamma   90.00
#
_symmetry.space_group_name_H-M   'P 1'
#
loop_
_entity.id
_entity.type
_entity.pdbx_description
1 polymer ?
#
loop_
_entity_poly.entity_id
_entity_poly.type
_entity_poly.pdbx_seq_one_letter_code
_entity_poly.pdbx_strand_id
1 'polypeptide(L)'
;MYPSDQHAAPTTRVVSQSVIPRDITDKFTQAASKLRTGQLVKDEYFTLFESVGALEIMDPKMDSGYLGPGENHAQALEDDYDITQELAPDEVVGIMDKLLCHEMAWHMGHPLSQTLFTSIYLDKLLWPVPNSIEETRFDRGNLAEEKLPLVNLVLRAYCLALVKACDFVHARVVSEHYYEEEDFVTQLYNRSLLTPFDVDHFYQLIDQAGSWVDQSDIDDTLKDAIKCRLVFRRDFLAAVEQDIGIMETKSTEHFESCLKQLPILKKSFDLGKPVPDAWSLKIQRKLASTLPPRPMVNVSPEDALAHLTRLCEDAIDIKEIVDYRGSYNLKNVTNVQAAVWTLLSRKAQPSVYIRSLAQTIIVNDLTILGSVSMKQFLYDELAELVLPASILLQADMDETEMPSDPRFQIAKRMDGFVKRFAQAEDLDVQLRTLSREPPLTMSNGEPTFSYPLGSWCYHQKLIQLRLIVQLGFELSIYAPEELPGMYWFLNYLCVTHIGHLDRIRTFILAASKLNLTTPGEKKDTVERQVAFQRSLRHLDRLTNHLVAMDAFAIALHALYVLLARHKLLPNASSPNAYSSDRLRYELRMKPFIPISLPEMVPYEEFRKEATLEGDSDVIVMDRATKAISEARKAWETTLSSGAFIPSEGSPAPAIEGDWTRDIKDTMRACIATSITIETVKKALSGARKESTKEGPKVGIQVEIPEQGSKSRWHDWWIVPQITQKTSSK
;
A
#
# COMPACT_ATOMS: atom_id res chain seq x y z
N MET A 1 36.52 13.09 4.39
CA MET A 1 37.93 13.22 4.78
C MET A 1 38.17 14.64 5.30
N TYR A 2 38.08 14.81 6.63
CA TYR A 2 38.63 15.90 7.44
C TYR A 2 38.81 15.30 8.86
N PRO A 3 39.78 15.77 9.66
CA PRO A 3 40.65 14.90 10.44
C PRO A 3 40.25 14.72 11.89
N SER A 4 40.72 13.61 12.42
CA SER A 4 40.84 13.25 13.84
C SER A 4 41.64 14.28 14.63
N ASP A 5 41.07 14.80 15.72
CA ASP A 5 41.83 15.30 16.86
C ASP A 5 41.27 14.71 18.16
N GLN A 6 42.16 14.01 18.86
CA GLN A 6 41.97 13.48 20.20
C GLN A 6 42.14 14.62 21.21
N HIS A 7 41.12 14.95 22.00
CA HIS A 7 41.32 15.50 23.34
C HIS A 7 40.15 15.21 24.28
N ALA A 8 40.51 14.56 25.40
CA ALA A 8 39.87 14.41 26.70
C ALA A 8 38.41 14.88 26.88
N ALA A 9 37.58 13.94 27.34
CA ALA A 9 36.23 14.15 27.83
C ALA A 9 36.12 15.28 28.88
N PRO A 10 35.15 16.20 28.77
CA PRO A 10 34.56 16.81 29.94
C PRO A 10 33.44 15.86 30.42
N THR A 11 33.72 15.15 31.50
CA THR A 11 32.65 14.58 32.33
C THR A 11 31.83 15.76 32.86
N THR A 12 30.72 16.10 32.20
CA THR A 12 29.64 16.87 32.81
C THR A 12 29.02 16.00 33.89
N ARG A 13 29.68 15.94 35.06
CA ARG A 13 28.98 15.66 36.31
C ARG A 13 27.98 16.77 36.49
N VAL A 14 26.72 16.51 36.13
CA VAL A 14 25.59 17.27 36.64
C VAL A 14 25.64 17.09 38.15
N VAL A 15 26.21 18.08 38.85
CA VAL A 15 26.08 18.19 40.29
C VAL A 15 24.59 18.45 40.51
N SER A 16 23.86 17.42 40.95
CA SER A 16 22.48 17.58 41.39
C SER A 16 22.52 18.61 42.53
N GLN A 17 22.04 19.82 42.25
CA GLN A 17 21.70 20.73 43.33
C GLN A 17 20.71 19.98 44.21
N SER A 18 20.97 19.91 45.51
CA SER A 18 20.04 19.33 46.46
C SER A 18 18.73 20.13 46.39
N VAL A 19 17.74 19.60 45.68
CA VAL A 19 16.40 20.20 45.62
C VAL A 19 15.80 20.01 47.00
N ILE A 20 15.64 21.10 47.77
CA ILE A 20 14.90 21.07 49.04
C ILE A 20 13.42 21.24 48.67
N PRO A 21 12.58 20.20 48.80
CA PRO A 21 11.16 20.33 48.48
C PRO A 21 10.48 21.27 49.48
N ARG A 22 9.62 22.15 48.97
CA ARG A 22 8.77 23.04 49.77
C ARG A 22 7.31 22.70 49.51
N ASP A 23 6.58 22.33 50.56
CA ASP A 23 5.14 22.11 50.48
C ASP A 23 4.39 23.43 50.25
N ILE A 24 3.52 23.45 49.23
CA ILE A 24 2.67 24.58 48.86
C ILE A 24 1.18 24.21 48.79
N THR A 25 0.78 23.03 49.27
CA THR A 25 -0.57 22.45 49.11
C THR A 25 -1.67 23.39 49.62
N ASP A 26 -1.53 23.92 50.84
CA ASP A 26 -2.50 24.84 51.45
C ASP A 26 -2.63 26.15 50.66
N LYS A 27 -1.49 26.71 50.23
CA LYS A 27 -1.45 27.97 49.46
C LYS A 27 -2.11 27.80 48.09
N PHE A 28 -1.86 26.67 47.43
CA PHE A 28 -2.42 26.36 46.13
C PHE A 28 -3.95 26.15 46.21
N THR A 29 -4.40 25.34 47.17
CA THR A 29 -5.84 25.08 47.39
C THR A 29 -6.62 26.35 47.74
N GLN A 30 -6.04 27.24 48.55
CA GLN A 30 -6.65 28.53 48.88
C GLN A 30 -6.71 29.49 47.68
N ALA A 31 -5.74 29.44 46.77
CA ALA A 31 -5.76 30.24 45.54
C ALA A 31 -6.79 29.70 44.54
N ALA A 32 -6.82 28.38 44.34
CA ALA A 32 -7.75 27.72 43.43
C ALA A 32 -9.22 27.91 43.84
N SER A 33 -9.53 27.94 45.13
CA SER A 33 -10.92 28.15 45.63
C SER A 33 -11.50 29.53 45.33
N LYS A 34 -10.67 30.49 44.87
CA LYS A 34 -11.13 31.82 44.44
C LYS A 34 -11.62 31.86 42.99
N LEU A 35 -11.40 30.79 42.21
CA LEU A 35 -11.86 30.68 40.83
C LEU A 35 -13.36 30.45 40.76
N ARG A 36 -14.03 31.09 39.79
CA ARG A 36 -15.45 30.87 39.50
C ARG A 36 -15.63 29.73 38.50
N THR A 37 -16.80 29.10 38.48
CA THR A 37 -17.17 28.11 37.46
C THR A 37 -16.96 28.67 36.05
N GLY A 38 -16.25 27.91 35.21
CA GLY A 38 -15.90 28.32 33.84
C GLY A 38 -14.58 29.10 33.73
N GLN A 39 -13.90 29.41 34.84
CA GLN A 39 -12.55 29.99 34.80
C GLN A 39 -11.48 28.90 34.84
N LEU A 40 -10.45 29.07 34.03
CA LEU A 40 -9.28 28.20 33.95
C LEU A 40 -8.03 29.06 34.00
N VAL A 41 -7.08 28.70 34.87
CA VAL A 41 -5.74 29.28 34.89
C VAL A 41 -4.84 28.40 34.05
N LYS A 42 -4.35 28.95 32.94
CA LYS A 42 -3.42 28.29 32.02
C LYS A 42 -2.48 29.34 31.44
N ASP A 43 -1.40 28.89 30.81
CA ASP A 43 -0.60 29.75 29.96
C ASP A 43 -1.44 30.32 28.80
N GLU A 44 -1.11 31.52 28.32
CA GLU A 44 -1.85 32.18 27.24
C GLU A 44 -1.85 31.34 25.95
N TYR A 45 -0.72 30.70 25.66
CA TYR A 45 -0.50 29.91 24.43
C TYR A 45 -0.96 28.46 24.54
N PHE A 46 -1.15 27.92 25.75
CA PHE A 46 -1.67 26.56 25.92
C PHE A 46 -3.12 26.45 25.43
N THR A 47 -3.40 25.56 24.48
CA THR A 47 -4.77 25.38 23.96
C THR A 47 -5.48 24.23 24.68
N LEU A 48 -6.79 24.35 24.88
CA LEU A 48 -7.56 23.24 25.47
C LEU A 48 -7.58 21.99 24.58
N PHE A 49 -7.32 22.14 23.29
CA PHE A 49 -7.18 20.99 22.39
C PHE A 49 -5.98 20.13 22.76
N GLU A 50 -4.86 20.72 23.20
CA GLU A 50 -3.67 19.99 23.67
C GLU A 50 -3.97 19.16 24.93
N SER A 51 -4.94 19.58 25.75
CA SER A 51 -5.35 18.84 26.95
C SER A 51 -6.17 17.58 26.66
N VAL A 52 -6.69 17.41 25.44
CA VAL A 52 -7.52 16.24 25.07
C VAL A 52 -6.72 14.94 25.11
N GLY A 53 -5.40 15.01 24.92
CA GLY A 53 -4.49 13.85 25.00
C GLY A 53 -3.88 13.60 26.38
N ALA A 54 -4.30 14.33 27.43
CA ALA A 54 -3.72 14.18 28.76
C ALA A 54 -4.15 12.86 29.43
N LEU A 55 -3.22 12.24 30.16
CA LEU A 55 -3.51 11.09 31.02
C LEU A 55 -4.11 11.56 32.35
N GLU A 56 -5.08 10.80 32.86
CA GLU A 56 -5.70 11.04 34.16
C GLU A 56 -5.15 10.04 35.18
N ILE A 57 -4.39 10.54 36.16
CA ILE A 57 -3.82 9.72 37.24
C ILE A 57 -4.97 9.19 38.11
N MET A 58 -4.84 7.95 38.59
CA MET A 58 -5.86 7.20 39.33
C MET A 58 -7.07 6.73 38.50
N ASP A 59 -7.14 7.02 37.20
CA ASP A 59 -8.15 6.42 36.33
C ASP A 59 -7.65 5.03 35.84
N PRO A 60 -8.42 3.95 36.05
CA PRO A 60 -7.99 2.59 35.73
C PRO A 60 -7.77 2.32 34.22
N LYS A 61 -8.27 3.19 33.34
CA LYS A 61 -8.09 3.07 31.88
C LYS A 61 -7.01 4.00 31.34
N MET A 62 -6.72 5.12 32.02
CA MET A 62 -5.76 6.13 31.55
C MET A 62 -4.40 6.04 32.26
N ASP A 63 -4.37 5.54 33.49
CA ASP A 63 -3.17 5.45 34.31
C ASP A 63 -2.60 4.03 34.30
N SER A 64 -1.45 3.84 33.64
CA SER A 64 -0.74 2.56 33.67
C SER A 64 -0.24 2.20 35.08
N GLY A 65 0.03 3.21 35.92
CA GLY A 65 0.44 3.06 37.31
C GLY A 65 -0.71 2.77 38.28
N TYR A 66 -1.97 2.74 37.82
CA TYR A 66 -3.12 2.43 38.67
C TYR A 66 -3.00 1.02 39.28
N LEU A 67 -3.19 0.96 40.60
CA LEU A 67 -3.20 -0.29 41.37
C LEU A 67 -4.63 -0.65 41.72
N GLY A 68 -5.05 -1.86 41.37
CA GLY A 68 -6.38 -2.37 41.70
C GLY A 68 -6.58 -2.52 43.22
N PRO A 69 -7.83 -2.55 43.71
CA PRO A 69 -8.09 -2.81 45.13
C PRO A 69 -7.48 -4.14 45.58
N GLY A 70 -6.46 -4.09 46.45
CA GLY A 70 -5.76 -5.27 46.98
C GLY A 70 -4.37 -5.53 46.40
N GLU A 71 -3.93 -4.80 45.37
CA GLU A 71 -2.55 -4.85 44.88
C GLU A 71 -1.64 -3.97 45.75
N ASN A 72 -0.54 -4.52 46.25
CA ASN A 72 0.49 -3.74 46.95
C ASN A 72 1.61 -3.28 45.99
N HIS A 73 2.40 -2.27 46.40
CA HIS A 73 3.44 -1.69 45.53
C HIS A 73 4.52 -2.70 45.09
N ALA A 74 4.81 -3.72 45.91
CA ALA A 74 5.81 -4.75 45.58
C ALA A 74 5.28 -5.73 44.51
N GLN A 75 4.05 -6.21 44.68
CA GLN A 75 3.34 -7.08 43.73
C GLN A 75 2.97 -6.37 42.42
N ALA A 76 2.92 -5.04 42.44
CA ALA A 76 2.55 -4.24 41.28
C ALA A 76 3.69 -4.02 40.27
N LEU A 77 4.94 -4.05 40.72
CA LEU A 77 6.13 -3.73 39.90
C LEU A 77 6.91 -4.98 39.49
N GLU A 78 6.84 -6.06 40.27
CA GLU A 78 7.52 -7.31 39.98
C GLU A 78 6.51 -8.39 39.55
N ASP A 79 6.93 -9.19 38.57
CA ASP A 79 6.18 -10.37 38.14
C ASP A 79 6.65 -11.55 38.98
N ASP A 80 5.72 -12.34 39.51
CA ASP A 80 6.00 -13.49 40.38
C ASP A 80 6.54 -14.72 39.60
N TYR A 81 6.74 -14.58 38.29
CA TYR A 81 7.20 -15.64 37.40
C TYR A 81 8.72 -15.78 37.42
N ASP A 82 9.21 -16.96 37.80
CA ASP A 82 10.63 -17.30 37.75
C ASP A 82 11.06 -17.69 36.33
N ILE A 83 11.80 -16.81 35.68
CA ILE A 83 12.37 -17.01 34.34
C ILE A 83 13.51 -18.05 34.30
N THR A 84 14.04 -18.43 35.47
CA THR A 84 15.15 -19.38 35.60
C THR A 84 14.67 -20.79 35.94
N GLN A 85 13.34 -20.98 36.05
CA GLN A 85 12.77 -22.30 36.33
C GLN A 85 13.04 -23.28 35.18
N GLU A 86 13.08 -24.56 35.52
CA GLU A 86 13.14 -25.63 34.54
C GLU A 86 11.80 -25.69 33.78
N LEU A 87 11.87 -25.54 32.45
CA LEU A 87 10.71 -25.69 31.57
C LEU A 87 10.75 -27.04 30.89
N ALA A 88 9.58 -27.65 30.72
CA ALA A 88 9.45 -28.83 29.89
C ALA A 88 9.61 -28.47 28.39
N PRO A 89 10.05 -29.40 27.52
CA PRO A 89 10.24 -29.11 26.09
C PRO A 89 8.98 -28.61 25.37
N ASP A 90 7.81 -29.14 25.72
CA ASP A 90 6.50 -28.68 25.23
C ASP A 90 6.14 -27.26 25.70
N GLU A 91 6.56 -26.85 26.90
CA GLU A 91 6.39 -25.48 27.40
C GLU A 91 7.28 -24.49 26.63
N VAL A 92 8.52 -24.87 26.30
CA VAL A 92 9.41 -24.05 25.46
C VAL A 92 8.84 -23.89 24.05
N VAL A 93 8.31 -24.96 23.47
CA VAL A 93 7.58 -24.92 22.19
C VAL A 93 6.40 -23.95 22.28
N GLY A 94 5.59 -24.02 23.33
CA GLY A 94 4.45 -23.12 23.54
C GLY A 94 4.84 -21.64 23.69
N ILE A 95 5.98 -21.35 24.33
CA ILE A 95 6.51 -19.97 24.43
C ILE A 95 6.99 -19.46 23.06
N MET A 96 7.73 -20.27 22.31
CA MET A 96 8.18 -19.92 20.95
C MET A 96 7.00 -19.63 20.02
N ASP A 97 5.95 -20.43 20.09
CA ASP A 97 4.73 -20.26 19.28
C ASP A 97 3.98 -18.98 19.63
N LYS A 98 3.88 -18.66 20.93
CA LYS A 98 3.25 -17.43 21.40
C LYS A 98 4.06 -16.19 21.00
N LEU A 99 5.39 -16.26 21.05
CA LEU A 99 6.30 -15.23 20.55
C LEU A 99 6.12 -14.99 19.05
N LEU A 100 6.06 -16.05 18.24
CA LEU A 100 5.78 -15.96 16.80
C LEU A 100 4.43 -15.28 16.52
N CYS A 101 3.39 -15.63 17.27
CA CYS A 101 2.08 -14.99 17.14
C CYS A 101 2.13 -13.50 17.50
N HIS A 102 2.89 -13.11 18.52
CA HIS A 102 3.07 -11.70 18.89
C HIS A 102 3.93 -10.92 17.88
N GLU A 103 4.95 -11.55 17.30
CA GLU A 103 5.72 -10.97 16.20
C GLU A 103 4.79 -10.71 14.99
N MET A 104 3.97 -11.69 14.60
CA MET A 104 3.02 -11.50 13.51
C MET A 104 1.94 -10.47 13.83
N ALA A 105 1.48 -10.39 15.09
CA ALA A 105 0.59 -9.32 15.52
C ALA A 105 1.24 -7.93 15.35
N TRP A 106 2.54 -7.80 15.64
CA TRP A 106 3.27 -6.55 15.38
C TRP A 106 3.39 -6.27 13.87
N HIS A 107 3.68 -7.27 13.04
CA HIS A 107 3.63 -7.14 11.57
C HIS A 107 2.26 -6.74 11.00
N MET A 108 1.18 -7.05 11.72
CA MET A 108 -0.19 -6.61 11.42
C MET A 108 -0.50 -5.17 11.89
N GLY A 109 0.46 -4.46 12.49
CA GLY A 109 0.34 -3.06 12.93
C GLY A 109 0.04 -2.87 14.41
N HIS A 110 -0.02 -3.93 15.23
CA HIS A 110 -0.25 -3.79 16.66
C HIS A 110 1.02 -3.31 17.41
N PRO A 111 0.92 -2.36 18.37
CA PRO A 111 2.07 -1.86 19.13
C PRO A 111 2.87 -2.95 19.86
N LEU A 112 4.19 -2.79 19.94
CA LEU A 112 5.07 -3.69 20.71
C LEU A 112 4.66 -3.83 22.18
N SER A 113 4.13 -2.76 22.79
CA SER A 113 3.60 -2.76 24.17
C SER A 113 2.42 -3.70 24.39
N GLN A 114 1.70 -4.08 23.33
CA GLN A 114 0.58 -5.01 23.36
C GLN A 114 0.94 -6.42 22.85
N THR A 115 2.16 -6.58 22.33
CA THR A 115 2.64 -7.81 21.69
C THR A 115 3.94 -8.31 22.33
N LEU A 116 5.10 -8.13 21.71
CA LEU A 116 6.38 -8.67 22.15
C LEU A 116 6.85 -8.11 23.50
N PHE A 117 6.59 -6.83 23.81
CA PHE A 117 6.92 -6.22 25.11
C PHE A 117 5.91 -6.58 26.21
N THR A 118 5.17 -7.66 26.04
CA THR A 118 4.47 -8.35 27.13
C THR A 118 5.22 -9.61 27.61
N SER A 119 6.26 -10.04 26.90
CA SER A 119 7.09 -11.19 27.29
C SER A 119 8.03 -10.83 28.44
N ILE A 120 7.94 -11.55 29.55
CA ILE A 120 8.89 -11.40 30.67
C ILE A 120 10.29 -11.82 30.23
N TYR A 121 10.42 -12.85 29.38
CA TYR A 121 11.70 -13.28 28.81
C TYR A 121 12.37 -12.18 27.99
N LEU A 122 11.62 -11.52 27.09
CA LEU A 122 12.18 -10.40 26.30
C LEU A 122 12.51 -9.19 27.18
N ASP A 123 11.66 -8.85 28.16
CA ASP A 123 11.95 -7.73 29.08
C ASP A 123 13.32 -7.91 29.78
N LYS A 124 13.63 -9.12 30.23
CA LYS A 124 14.88 -9.45 30.92
C LYS A 124 16.11 -9.42 30.00
N LEU A 125 15.94 -9.81 28.74
CA LEU A 125 17.01 -9.74 27.74
C LEU A 125 17.30 -8.29 27.34
N LEU A 126 16.28 -7.44 27.24
CA LEU A 126 16.38 -6.09 26.69
C LEU A 126 16.55 -5.00 27.75
N TRP A 127 16.24 -5.29 29.02
CA TRP A 127 16.32 -4.34 30.11
C TRP A 127 17.04 -4.91 31.36
N PRO A 128 18.03 -4.20 31.93
CA PRO A 128 18.68 -2.98 31.42
C PRO A 128 19.27 -3.17 30.01
N VAL A 129 19.50 -2.08 29.26
CA VAL A 129 20.08 -2.22 27.91
C VAL A 129 21.45 -2.91 28.01
N PRO A 130 21.66 -4.06 27.35
CA PRO A 130 22.93 -4.79 27.42
C PRO A 130 24.04 -4.02 26.68
N ASN A 131 25.24 -3.97 27.25
CA ASN A 131 26.41 -3.33 26.64
C ASN A 131 27.26 -4.31 25.83
N SER A 132 27.15 -5.60 26.12
CA SER A 132 27.85 -6.67 25.41
C SER A 132 26.92 -7.85 25.13
N ILE A 133 27.28 -8.71 24.19
CA ILE A 133 26.47 -9.88 23.84
C ILE A 133 26.42 -10.89 25.00
N GLU A 134 27.44 -10.94 25.84
CA GLU A 134 27.50 -11.80 27.03
C GLU A 134 26.49 -11.37 28.10
N GLU A 135 26.10 -10.09 28.13
CA GLU A 135 25.07 -9.57 29.04
C GLU A 135 23.63 -9.92 28.60
N THR A 136 23.44 -10.44 27.38
CA THR A 136 22.12 -10.80 26.84
C THR A 136 21.57 -12.12 27.40
N ARG A 137 21.57 -12.28 28.72
CA ARG A 137 21.12 -13.50 29.43
C ARG A 137 19.90 -13.20 30.30
N PHE A 138 19.11 -14.22 30.60
CA PHE A 138 17.93 -14.09 31.47
C PHE A 138 18.32 -13.72 32.90
N ASP A 139 19.39 -14.34 33.43
CA ASP A 139 20.01 -13.97 34.70
C ASP A 139 21.39 -13.34 34.45
N ARG A 140 21.54 -12.05 34.79
CA ARG A 140 22.81 -11.30 34.66
C ARG A 140 23.66 -11.32 35.94
N GLY A 141 23.13 -11.85 37.04
CA GLY A 141 23.74 -11.78 38.37
C GLY A 141 24.48 -13.07 38.79
N ASN A 142 24.19 -14.21 38.16
CA ASN A 142 24.68 -15.52 38.61
C ASN A 142 25.35 -16.30 37.46
N LEU A 143 26.67 -16.47 37.52
CA LEU A 143 27.50 -17.23 36.56
C LEU A 143 27.29 -18.77 36.61
N ALA A 144 26.21 -19.25 37.24
CA ALA A 144 25.92 -20.69 37.38
C ALA A 144 25.31 -21.24 36.08
N GLU A 145 26.07 -21.15 34.99
CA GLU A 145 25.55 -21.02 33.63
C GLU A 145 25.18 -22.31 32.89
N GLU A 146 25.28 -23.47 33.54
CA GLU A 146 25.26 -24.76 32.80
C GLU A 146 24.09 -25.68 33.16
N LYS A 147 23.18 -25.30 34.05
CA LYS A 147 22.20 -26.26 34.59
C LYS A 147 20.93 -26.45 33.76
N LEU A 148 20.55 -25.50 32.90
CA LEU A 148 19.29 -25.56 32.13
C LEU A 148 19.50 -25.09 30.67
N PRO A 149 20.13 -25.91 29.80
CA PRO A 149 20.42 -25.49 28.43
C PRO A 149 19.16 -25.26 27.58
N LEU A 150 18.07 -25.97 27.86
CA LEU A 150 16.81 -25.79 27.12
C LEU A 150 16.26 -24.35 27.26
N VAL A 151 16.43 -23.71 28.43
CA VAL A 151 16.03 -22.32 28.63
C VAL A 151 17.17 -21.37 28.23
N ASN A 152 18.35 -21.54 28.82
CA ASN A 152 19.45 -20.58 28.72
C ASN A 152 20.22 -20.62 27.40
N LEU A 153 20.09 -21.68 26.61
CA LEU A 153 20.63 -21.78 25.26
C LEU A 153 19.50 -21.75 24.22
N VAL A 154 18.56 -22.71 24.26
CA VAL A 154 17.57 -22.88 23.18
C VAL A 154 16.53 -21.76 23.13
N LEU A 155 15.79 -21.52 24.22
CA LEU A 155 14.79 -20.44 24.26
C LEU A 155 15.46 -19.07 24.11
N ARG A 156 16.61 -18.86 24.77
CA ARG A 156 17.40 -17.63 24.65
C ARG A 156 17.81 -17.35 23.19
N ALA A 157 18.35 -18.35 22.48
CA ALA A 157 18.74 -18.20 21.08
C ALA A 157 17.57 -17.74 20.21
N TYR A 158 16.40 -18.39 20.38
CA TYR A 158 15.19 -18.04 19.66
C TYR A 158 14.74 -16.61 19.94
N CYS A 159 14.68 -16.21 21.22
CA CYS A 159 14.29 -14.86 21.64
C CYS A 159 15.21 -13.77 21.08
N LEU A 160 16.53 -13.98 21.15
CA LEU A 160 17.51 -13.00 20.66
C LEU A 160 17.44 -12.85 19.14
N ALA A 161 17.34 -13.95 18.42
CA ALA A 161 17.19 -13.94 16.97
C ALA A 161 15.86 -13.30 16.54
N LEU A 162 14.78 -13.50 17.30
CA LEU A 162 13.49 -12.84 17.05
C LEU A 162 13.62 -11.32 17.18
N VAL A 163 14.22 -10.85 18.28
CA VAL A 163 14.44 -9.41 18.49
C VAL A 163 15.31 -8.82 17.39
N LYS A 164 16.36 -9.53 16.98
CA LYS A 164 17.22 -9.07 15.89
C LYS A 164 16.52 -9.05 14.53
N ALA A 165 15.62 -10.00 14.26
CA ALA A 165 14.77 -9.93 13.07
C ALA A 165 13.84 -8.70 13.11
N CYS A 166 13.26 -8.40 14.28
CA CYS A 166 12.44 -7.20 14.47
C CYS A 166 13.23 -5.91 14.29
N ASP A 167 14.51 -5.87 14.67
CA ASP A 167 15.42 -4.73 14.42
C ASP A 167 15.57 -4.43 12.93
N PHE A 168 15.80 -5.45 12.10
CA PHE A 168 15.89 -5.29 10.64
C PHE A 168 14.56 -4.85 10.01
N VAL A 169 13.45 -5.48 10.41
CA VAL A 169 12.10 -5.07 9.97
C VAL A 169 11.81 -3.61 10.35
N HIS A 170 12.11 -3.23 11.59
CA HIS A 170 11.94 -1.86 12.09
C HIS A 170 12.78 -0.87 11.29
N ALA A 171 14.05 -1.17 11.06
CA ALA A 171 14.94 -0.32 10.26
C ALA A 171 14.43 -0.13 8.83
N ARG A 172 13.93 -1.19 8.18
CA ARG A 172 13.36 -1.14 6.82
C ARG A 172 12.10 -0.27 6.75
N VAL A 173 11.20 -0.42 7.72
CA VAL A 173 9.95 0.36 7.75
C VAL A 173 10.25 1.84 8.03
N VAL A 174 11.12 2.12 9.02
CA VAL A 174 11.46 3.50 9.42
C VAL A 174 12.26 4.24 8.34
N SER A 175 12.99 3.54 7.47
CA SER A 175 13.71 4.15 6.35
C SER A 175 12.80 4.60 5.20
N GLU A 176 11.55 4.16 5.17
CA GLU A 176 10.64 4.35 4.04
C GLU A 176 9.37 5.11 4.44
N HIS A 177 8.49 5.38 3.46
CA HIS A 177 7.23 6.05 3.75
C HIS A 177 6.17 5.07 4.29
N TYR A 178 5.65 5.40 5.47
CA TYR A 178 4.51 4.74 6.12
C TYR A 178 3.79 5.75 7.03
N TYR A 179 2.56 5.44 7.43
CA TYR A 179 1.79 6.24 8.39
C TYR A 179 1.87 5.61 9.80
N GLU A 180 2.55 6.27 10.73
CA GLU A 180 2.66 5.84 12.14
C GLU A 180 1.27 5.77 12.80
N GLU A 181 1.03 4.72 13.59
CA GLU A 181 -0.26 4.40 14.25
C GLU A 181 -1.46 4.07 13.32
N GLU A 182 -1.26 4.09 12.00
CA GLU A 182 -2.26 3.63 11.01
C GLU A 182 -1.79 2.38 10.29
N ASP A 183 -0.64 2.46 9.63
CA ASP A 183 0.01 1.35 8.92
C ASP A 183 0.74 0.44 9.90
N PHE A 184 1.55 1.05 10.77
CA PHE A 184 2.50 0.34 11.63
C PHE A 184 2.85 1.20 12.86
N VAL A 185 3.32 0.55 13.93
CA VAL A 185 3.73 1.23 15.17
C VAL A 185 5.21 0.94 15.41
N THR A 186 6.05 1.96 15.25
CA THR A 186 7.51 1.87 15.36
C THR A 186 8.02 2.24 16.75
N GLN A 187 7.14 2.68 17.65
CA GLN A 187 7.50 3.07 19.00
C GLN A 187 8.16 1.93 19.80
N LEU A 188 9.41 2.16 20.22
CA LEU A 188 10.22 1.20 20.98
C LEU A 188 10.19 1.42 22.50
N TYR A 189 9.50 2.45 22.99
CA TYR A 189 9.33 2.70 24.43
C TYR A 189 10.64 2.76 25.23
N ASN A 190 11.72 3.28 24.63
CA ASN A 190 13.07 3.31 25.18
C ASN A 190 13.69 1.93 25.46
N ARG A 191 13.24 0.90 24.73
CA ARG A 191 13.90 -0.40 24.61
C ARG A 191 14.82 -0.41 23.39
N SER A 192 15.93 -1.13 23.47
CA SER A 192 16.82 -1.39 22.33
C SER A 192 16.47 -2.72 21.71
N LEU A 193 16.37 -2.80 20.38
CA LEU A 193 16.20 -4.06 19.64
C LEU A 193 17.56 -4.72 19.31
N LEU A 194 18.59 -4.48 20.12
CA LEU A 194 19.92 -5.07 19.94
C LEU A 194 20.62 -4.61 18.64
N THR A 195 20.27 -3.41 18.16
CA THR A 195 20.83 -2.78 16.95
C THR A 195 22.36 -2.75 16.91
N PRO A 196 23.09 -2.43 18.01
CA PRO A 196 24.55 -2.33 17.96
C PRO A 196 25.29 -3.66 17.76
N PHE A 197 24.63 -4.80 17.95
CA PHE A 197 25.28 -6.11 17.89
C PHE A 197 25.22 -6.71 16.49
N ASP A 198 26.34 -7.29 16.07
CA ASP A 198 26.50 -7.96 14.78
C ASP A 198 25.65 -9.24 14.68
N VAL A 199 25.03 -9.45 13.52
CA VAL A 199 24.09 -10.55 13.26
C VAL A 199 24.74 -11.93 13.38
N ASP A 200 26.04 -12.06 13.12
CA ASP A 200 26.77 -13.34 13.15
C ASP A 200 26.69 -14.02 14.51
N HIS A 201 26.66 -13.24 15.61
CA HIS A 201 26.53 -13.77 16.96
C HIS A 201 25.20 -14.52 17.16
N PHE A 202 24.14 -14.03 16.52
CA PHE A 202 22.80 -14.63 16.63
C PHE A 202 22.73 -15.92 15.81
N TYR A 203 23.32 -15.96 14.62
CA TYR A 203 23.43 -17.19 13.83
C TYR A 203 24.20 -18.28 14.58
N GLN A 204 25.37 -17.95 15.12
CA GLN A 204 26.18 -18.89 15.90
C GLN A 204 25.42 -19.46 17.10
N LEU A 205 24.66 -18.61 17.80
CA LEU A 205 23.89 -19.03 18.96
C LEU A 205 22.71 -19.95 18.59
N ILE A 206 22.02 -19.69 17.47
CA ILE A 206 20.96 -20.58 16.97
C ILE A 206 21.56 -21.92 16.52
N ASP A 207 22.68 -21.90 15.80
CA ASP A 207 23.34 -23.12 15.31
C ASP A 207 23.86 -23.98 16.49
N GLN A 208 24.36 -23.33 17.55
CA GLN A 208 24.73 -23.99 18.81
C GLN A 208 23.51 -24.61 19.51
N ALA A 209 22.39 -23.87 19.58
CA ALA A 209 21.14 -24.37 20.16
C ALA A 209 20.61 -25.58 19.39
N GLY A 210 20.61 -25.53 18.05
CA GLY A 210 20.24 -26.65 17.19
C GLY A 210 21.11 -27.88 17.47
N SER A 211 22.42 -27.71 17.43
CA SER A 211 23.39 -28.79 17.69
C SER A 211 23.22 -29.42 19.08
N TRP A 212 22.83 -28.64 20.09
CA TRP A 212 22.53 -29.17 21.42
C TRP A 212 21.23 -29.97 21.45
N VAL A 213 20.18 -29.52 20.75
CA VAL A 213 18.90 -30.25 20.66
C VAL A 213 19.10 -31.62 20.01
N ASP A 214 19.95 -31.75 18.99
CA ASP A 214 20.34 -33.03 18.37
C ASP A 214 20.89 -34.04 19.37
N GLN A 215 21.66 -33.56 20.35
CA GLN A 215 22.38 -34.40 21.32
C GLN A 215 21.61 -34.59 22.63
N SER A 216 20.49 -33.89 22.80
CA SER A 216 19.68 -33.93 24.02
C SER A 216 18.91 -35.25 24.17
N ASP A 217 18.40 -35.53 25.37
CA ASP A 217 17.57 -36.72 25.66
C ASP A 217 16.05 -36.43 25.59
N ILE A 218 15.67 -35.40 24.82
CA ILE A 218 14.26 -35.01 24.60
C ILE A 218 13.59 -36.02 23.65
N ASP A 219 12.27 -36.20 23.78
CA ASP A 219 11.47 -36.99 22.83
C ASP A 219 11.67 -36.51 21.39
N ASP A 220 11.81 -37.44 20.44
CA ASP A 220 12.12 -37.11 19.03
C ASP A 220 11.07 -36.19 18.40
N THR A 221 9.79 -36.33 18.78
CA THR A 221 8.71 -35.48 18.28
C THR A 221 8.89 -34.02 18.73
N LEU A 222 9.27 -33.82 20.00
CA LEU A 222 9.50 -32.49 20.56
C LEU A 222 10.84 -31.92 20.09
N LYS A 223 11.87 -32.74 19.89
CA LYS A 223 13.12 -32.34 19.24
C LYS A 223 12.86 -31.77 17.85
N ASP A 224 12.11 -32.49 17.02
CA ASP A 224 11.77 -32.05 15.66
C ASP A 224 10.96 -30.74 15.69
N ALA A 225 10.03 -30.60 16.63
CA ALA A 225 9.24 -29.38 16.81
C ALA A 225 10.12 -28.17 17.19
N ILE A 226 11.05 -28.33 18.14
CA ILE A 226 12.00 -27.28 18.55
C ILE A 226 12.94 -26.93 17.38
N LYS A 227 13.51 -27.93 16.71
CA LYS A 227 14.38 -27.75 15.55
C LYS A 227 13.70 -26.97 14.44
N CYS A 228 12.46 -27.32 14.10
CA CYS A 228 11.70 -26.61 13.06
C CYS A 228 11.59 -25.11 13.37
N ARG A 229 11.35 -24.74 14.64
CA ARG A 229 11.28 -23.35 15.11
C ARG A 229 12.63 -22.63 15.06
N LEU A 230 13.71 -23.31 15.45
CA LEU A 230 15.07 -22.75 15.35
C LEU A 230 15.50 -22.54 13.90
N VAL A 231 15.25 -23.51 13.02
CA VAL A 231 15.55 -23.41 11.58
C VAL A 231 14.74 -22.29 10.95
N PHE A 232 13.42 -22.24 11.19
CA PHE A 232 12.58 -21.13 10.73
C PHE A 232 13.12 -19.78 11.21
N ARG A 233 13.48 -19.66 12.50
CA ARG A 233 13.96 -18.41 13.07
C ARG A 233 15.28 -17.96 12.43
N ARG A 234 16.19 -18.91 12.19
CA ARG A 234 17.46 -18.67 11.50
C ARG A 234 17.23 -18.17 10.08
N ASP A 235 16.38 -18.85 9.33
CA ASP A 235 16.07 -18.52 7.94
C ASP A 235 15.32 -17.19 7.83
N PHE A 236 14.38 -16.91 8.74
CA PHE A 236 13.65 -15.65 8.75
C PHE A 236 14.56 -14.47 9.08
N LEU A 237 15.48 -14.63 10.05
CA LEU A 237 16.50 -13.63 10.36
C LEU A 237 17.37 -13.32 9.12
N ALA A 238 17.84 -14.35 8.41
CA ALA A 238 18.61 -14.18 7.17
C ALA A 238 17.80 -13.53 6.05
N ALA A 239 16.51 -13.86 5.95
CA ALA A 239 15.63 -13.29 4.95
C ALA A 239 15.42 -11.78 5.13
N VAL A 240 15.27 -11.31 6.37
CA VAL A 240 15.08 -9.86 6.66
C VAL A 240 16.40 -9.08 6.72
N GLU A 241 17.51 -9.74 7.06
CA GLU A 241 18.85 -9.14 7.02
C GLU A 241 19.32 -8.86 5.59
N GLN A 242 19.05 -9.79 4.66
CA GLN A 242 19.46 -9.70 3.24
C GLN A 242 18.32 -9.28 2.32
N ASP A 243 17.36 -8.53 2.84
CA ASP A 243 16.11 -8.19 2.14
C ASP A 243 16.35 -7.47 0.79
N ILE A 244 17.34 -6.57 0.73
CA ILE A 244 17.78 -5.88 -0.48
C ILE A 244 18.83 -6.66 -1.28
N GLY A 245 19.38 -7.74 -0.73
CA GLY A 245 20.32 -8.61 -1.44
C GLY A 245 19.74 -9.17 -2.73
N ILE A 246 18.41 -9.27 -2.82
CA ILE A 246 17.66 -9.63 -4.03
C ILE A 246 18.00 -8.76 -5.25
N MET A 247 18.41 -7.50 -5.06
CA MET A 247 18.82 -6.61 -6.14
C MET A 247 20.13 -7.05 -6.80
N GLU A 248 21.03 -7.67 -6.04
CA GLU A 248 22.36 -8.10 -6.47
C GLU A 248 22.42 -9.60 -6.78
N THR A 249 21.98 -10.43 -5.82
CA THR A 249 22.09 -11.90 -5.86
C THR A 249 20.89 -12.56 -6.51
N LYS A 250 19.75 -11.85 -6.58
CA LYS A 250 18.44 -12.39 -7.01
C LYS A 250 17.99 -13.61 -6.22
N SER A 251 18.55 -13.82 -5.02
CA SER A 251 18.20 -14.95 -4.17
C SER A 251 16.95 -14.63 -3.36
N THR A 252 16.04 -15.58 -3.32
CA THR A 252 14.85 -15.61 -2.44
C THR A 252 14.89 -16.84 -1.52
N GLU A 253 16.06 -17.48 -1.43
CA GLU A 253 16.20 -18.82 -0.83
C GLU A 253 15.77 -18.88 0.63
N HIS A 254 16.02 -17.82 1.40
CA HIS A 254 15.68 -17.77 2.82
C HIS A 254 14.16 -17.63 3.03
N PHE A 255 13.47 -16.79 2.25
CA PHE A 255 11.99 -16.73 2.28
C PHE A 255 11.35 -18.02 1.77
N GLU A 256 11.92 -18.64 0.73
CA GLU A 256 11.47 -19.95 0.25
C GLU A 256 11.68 -21.06 1.29
N SER A 257 12.79 -21.02 2.03
CA SER A 257 13.04 -21.94 3.13
C SER A 257 12.02 -21.74 4.25
N CYS A 258 11.74 -20.48 4.62
CA CYS A 258 10.69 -20.14 5.58
C CYS A 258 9.34 -20.74 5.16
N LEU A 259 8.91 -20.55 3.90
CA LEU A 259 7.66 -21.13 3.40
C LEU A 259 7.63 -22.66 3.49
N LYS A 260 8.74 -23.34 3.24
CA LYS A 260 8.82 -24.81 3.36
C LYS A 260 8.66 -25.28 4.81
N GLN A 261 9.07 -24.47 5.79
CA GLN A 261 8.92 -24.79 7.22
C GLN A 261 7.50 -24.54 7.75
N LEU A 262 6.73 -23.59 7.20
CA LEU A 262 5.40 -23.22 7.72
C LEU A 262 4.40 -24.38 7.84
N PRO A 263 4.27 -25.32 6.88
CA PRO A 263 3.41 -26.48 7.03
C PRO A 263 3.82 -27.42 8.17
N ILE A 264 5.12 -27.48 8.48
CA ILE A 264 5.68 -28.31 9.56
C ILE A 264 5.42 -27.63 10.90
N LEU A 265 5.64 -26.31 10.99
CA LEU A 265 5.26 -25.50 12.14
C LEU A 265 3.78 -25.68 12.45
N LYS A 266 2.90 -25.49 11.45
CA LYS A 266 1.45 -25.65 11.62
C LYS A 266 1.03 -26.99 12.20
N LYS A 267 1.66 -28.09 11.77
CA LYS A 267 1.36 -29.44 12.28
C LYS A 267 1.85 -29.67 13.70
N SER A 268 2.86 -28.93 14.15
CA SER A 268 3.51 -29.09 15.45
C SER A 268 3.08 -28.03 16.48
N PHE A 269 2.11 -27.17 16.17
CA PHE A 269 1.56 -26.18 17.12
C PHE A 269 0.85 -26.86 18.30
N ASP A 270 0.14 -27.98 18.06
CA ASP A 270 -0.59 -28.72 19.10
C ASP A 270 0.34 -29.39 20.15
N LEU A 271 1.64 -29.47 19.86
CA LEU A 271 2.64 -29.98 20.79
C LEU A 271 3.08 -28.94 21.83
N GLY A 272 2.78 -27.66 21.59
CA GLY A 272 3.14 -26.57 22.50
C GLY A 272 2.17 -26.46 23.67
N LYS A 273 2.71 -26.49 24.89
CA LYS A 273 1.95 -26.24 26.11
C LYS A 273 2.01 -24.74 26.44
N PRO A 274 0.86 -24.03 26.51
CA PRO A 274 0.85 -22.61 26.85
C PRO A 274 1.40 -22.35 28.26
N VAL A 275 2.17 -21.27 28.40
CA VAL A 275 2.69 -20.77 29.68
C VAL A 275 2.19 -19.33 29.91
N PRO A 276 0.94 -19.13 30.38
CA PRO A 276 0.35 -17.80 30.52
C PRO A 276 1.13 -16.87 31.43
N ASP A 277 1.73 -17.42 32.49
CA ASP A 277 2.46 -16.65 33.51
C ASP A 277 3.78 -16.04 32.99
N ALA A 278 4.24 -16.47 31.81
CA ALA A 278 5.41 -15.87 31.14
C ALA A 278 5.11 -14.51 30.48
N TRP A 279 3.86 -14.04 30.54
CA TRP A 279 3.36 -12.84 29.88
C TRP A 279 2.73 -11.88 30.88
N SER A 280 3.06 -10.59 30.79
CA SER A 280 2.58 -9.60 31.76
C SER A 280 2.32 -8.22 31.15
N LEU A 281 1.14 -7.68 31.46
CA LEU A 281 0.79 -6.28 31.17
C LEU A 281 1.44 -5.30 32.15
N LYS A 282 1.98 -5.78 33.29
CA LYS A 282 2.72 -4.93 34.24
C LYS A 282 3.96 -4.32 33.60
N ILE A 283 4.49 -4.94 32.54
CA ILE A 283 5.64 -4.40 31.78
C ILE A 283 5.29 -3.03 31.19
N GLN A 284 4.05 -2.76 30.78
CA GLN A 284 3.63 -1.44 30.28
C GLN A 284 3.84 -0.31 31.31
N ARG A 285 3.86 -0.63 32.61
CA ARG A 285 4.18 0.33 33.69
C ARG A 285 5.64 0.80 33.66
N LYS A 286 6.52 -0.01 33.07
CA LYS A 286 7.97 0.24 32.97
C LYS A 286 8.38 0.82 31.61
N LEU A 287 7.49 0.75 30.62
CA LEU A 287 7.69 1.29 29.29
C LEU A 287 7.56 2.82 29.32
N ALA A 288 8.41 3.52 28.57
CA ALA A 288 8.30 4.97 28.41
C ALA A 288 7.13 5.30 27.46
N SER A 289 5.91 5.27 28.00
CA SER A 289 4.66 5.52 27.26
C SER A 289 3.97 6.79 27.74
N THR A 290 3.48 7.59 26.80
CA THR A 290 2.53 8.69 27.04
C THR A 290 1.09 8.29 26.68
N LEU A 291 0.88 7.03 26.31
CA LEU A 291 -0.42 6.47 25.96
C LEU A 291 -1.01 5.68 27.13
N PRO A 292 -2.35 5.64 27.24
CA PRO A 292 -3.05 4.79 28.19
C PRO A 292 -2.62 3.31 28.08
N PRO A 293 -2.67 2.53 29.17
CA PRO A 293 -2.43 1.09 29.13
C PRO A 293 -3.45 0.42 28.20
N ARG A 294 -2.99 -0.50 27.36
CA ARG A 294 -3.83 -1.21 26.39
C ARG A 294 -3.80 -2.72 26.63
N PRO A 295 -4.91 -3.43 26.38
CA PRO A 295 -4.96 -4.88 26.58
C PRO A 295 -3.98 -5.60 25.65
N MET A 296 -3.52 -6.77 26.06
CA MET A 296 -2.65 -7.62 25.25
C MET A 296 -3.41 -8.07 24.00
N VAL A 297 -2.76 -8.00 22.83
CA VAL A 297 -3.34 -8.47 21.57
C VAL A 297 -3.06 -9.95 21.42
N ASN A 298 -4.11 -10.72 21.16
CA ASN A 298 -4.01 -12.16 20.90
C ASN A 298 -4.47 -12.45 19.46
N VAL A 299 -3.53 -12.87 18.62
CA VAL A 299 -3.79 -13.37 17.27
C VAL A 299 -3.82 -14.89 17.32
N SER A 300 -4.73 -15.52 16.56
CA SER A 300 -4.79 -16.98 16.48
C SER A 300 -3.55 -17.53 15.76
N PRO A 301 -3.07 -18.74 16.09
CA PRO A 301 -2.00 -19.39 15.34
C PRO A 301 -2.29 -19.47 13.84
N GLU A 302 -3.55 -19.71 13.47
CA GLU A 302 -3.99 -19.80 12.08
C GLU A 302 -3.83 -18.47 11.34
N ASP A 303 -4.24 -17.36 11.96
CA ASP A 303 -4.14 -16.03 11.36
C ASP A 303 -2.69 -15.55 11.30
N ALA A 304 -1.89 -15.83 12.34
CA ALA A 304 -0.46 -15.52 12.39
C ALA A 304 0.30 -16.25 11.28
N LEU A 305 0.10 -17.57 11.15
CA LEU A 305 0.70 -18.36 10.08
C LEU A 305 0.19 -17.95 8.70
N ALA A 306 -1.09 -17.63 8.55
CA ALA A 306 -1.63 -17.14 7.27
C ALA A 306 -1.01 -15.80 6.85
N HIS A 307 -0.77 -14.89 7.80
CA HIS A 307 -0.08 -13.63 7.54
C HIS A 307 1.39 -13.86 7.18
N LEU A 308 2.08 -14.72 7.92
CA LEU A 308 3.48 -15.07 7.66
C LEU A 308 3.67 -15.76 6.30
N THR A 309 2.78 -16.68 5.92
CA THR A 309 2.77 -17.28 4.59
C THR A 309 2.69 -16.21 3.51
N ARG A 310 1.72 -15.29 3.62
CA ARG A 310 1.57 -14.19 2.65
C ARG A 310 2.79 -13.27 2.64
N LEU A 311 3.36 -12.94 3.79
CA LEU A 311 4.56 -12.10 3.88
C LEU A 311 5.72 -12.75 3.10
N CYS A 312 5.97 -14.04 3.30
CA CYS A 312 7.03 -14.74 2.57
C CYS A 312 6.72 -14.90 1.08
N GLU A 313 5.47 -15.20 0.70
CA GLU A 313 5.03 -15.25 -0.70
C GLU A 313 5.22 -13.90 -1.40
N ASP A 314 4.75 -12.81 -0.78
CA ASP A 314 4.90 -11.45 -1.31
C ASP A 314 6.39 -11.06 -1.43
N ALA A 315 7.24 -11.43 -0.45
CA ALA A 315 8.68 -11.19 -0.51
C ALA A 315 9.37 -11.94 -1.66
N ILE A 316 8.91 -13.15 -1.97
CA ILE A 316 9.41 -13.93 -3.12
C ILE A 316 8.93 -13.30 -4.43
N ASP A 317 7.66 -12.94 -4.51
CA ASP A 317 7.05 -12.41 -5.72
C ASP A 317 7.58 -11.01 -6.10
N ILE A 318 8.07 -10.23 -5.12
CA ILE A 318 8.82 -8.99 -5.37
C ILE A 318 9.98 -9.19 -6.35
N LYS A 319 10.62 -10.38 -6.35
CA LYS A 319 11.68 -10.72 -7.31
C LYS A 319 11.26 -10.53 -8.76
N GLU A 320 10.00 -10.85 -9.07
CA GLU A 320 9.46 -10.76 -10.42
C GLU A 320 9.46 -9.30 -10.94
N ILE A 321 9.38 -8.31 -10.03
CA ILE A 321 9.52 -6.89 -10.35
C ILE A 321 10.98 -6.56 -10.72
N VAL A 322 11.94 -7.12 -9.98
CA VAL A 322 13.38 -6.88 -10.20
C VAL A 322 13.87 -7.52 -11.51
N ASP A 323 13.37 -8.73 -11.82
CA ASP A 323 13.80 -9.55 -12.95
C ASP A 323 13.22 -9.11 -14.30
N TYR A 324 12.24 -8.20 -14.31
CA TYR A 324 11.60 -7.78 -15.55
C TYR A 324 12.54 -6.96 -16.46
N ARG A 325 12.96 -7.56 -17.59
CA ARG A 325 13.79 -6.92 -18.63
C ARG A 325 12.95 -6.58 -19.86
N GLY A 326 13.00 -5.33 -20.31
CA GLY A 326 12.45 -4.90 -21.60
C GLY A 326 13.41 -5.14 -22.77
N SER A 327 12.93 -4.97 -24.00
CA SER A 327 13.57 -5.36 -25.26
C SER A 327 14.92 -4.68 -25.60
N TYR A 328 15.44 -3.80 -24.75
CA TYR A 328 16.69 -3.04 -24.99
C TYR A 328 17.52 -2.84 -23.71
N ASN A 329 17.69 -3.90 -22.90
CA ASN A 329 18.42 -3.84 -21.61
C ASN A 329 17.85 -2.86 -20.57
N LEU A 330 16.70 -2.25 -20.82
CA LEU A 330 15.99 -1.34 -19.92
C LEU A 330 14.70 -2.02 -19.47
N LYS A 331 14.43 -2.01 -18.17
CA LYS A 331 13.20 -2.56 -17.58
C LYS A 331 12.03 -1.79 -18.20
N ASN A 332 11.13 -2.47 -18.91
CA ASN A 332 10.01 -1.78 -19.57
C ASN A 332 9.17 -1.07 -18.50
N VAL A 333 9.14 0.25 -18.53
CA VAL A 333 8.51 1.12 -17.50
C VAL A 333 7.05 0.73 -17.29
N THR A 334 6.32 0.50 -18.38
CA THR A 334 4.91 0.08 -18.35
C THR A 334 4.73 -1.23 -17.59
N ASN A 335 5.62 -2.20 -17.81
CA ASN A 335 5.53 -3.51 -17.16
C ASN A 335 5.95 -3.45 -15.69
N VAL A 336 6.96 -2.63 -15.35
CA VAL A 336 7.33 -2.36 -13.95
C VAL A 336 6.15 -1.72 -13.20
N GLN A 337 5.52 -0.71 -13.79
CA GLN A 337 4.34 -0.06 -13.19
C GLN A 337 3.19 -1.05 -13.00
N ALA A 338 2.88 -1.86 -14.03
CA ALA A 338 1.85 -2.88 -13.94
C ALA A 338 2.16 -3.90 -12.83
N ALA A 339 3.42 -4.31 -12.70
CA ALA A 339 3.85 -5.27 -11.70
C ALA A 339 3.75 -4.73 -10.27
N VAL A 340 4.27 -3.51 -10.05
CA VAL A 340 4.19 -2.82 -8.75
C VAL A 340 2.73 -2.62 -8.34
N TRP A 341 1.88 -2.12 -9.24
CA TRP A 341 0.48 -1.87 -8.92
C TRP A 341 -0.26 -3.17 -8.61
N THR A 342 -0.05 -4.22 -9.40
CA THR A 342 -0.71 -5.51 -9.19
C THR A 342 -0.31 -6.15 -7.85
N LEU A 343 0.98 -6.10 -7.49
CA LEU A 343 1.47 -6.61 -6.22
C LEU A 343 0.89 -5.82 -5.05
N LEU A 344 0.99 -4.49 -5.09
CA LEU A 344 0.57 -3.62 -4.00
C LEU A 344 -0.97 -3.51 -3.85
N SER A 345 -1.72 -3.88 -4.89
CA SER A 345 -3.20 -3.95 -4.86
C SER A 345 -3.75 -5.32 -4.44
N ARG A 346 -2.90 -6.28 -4.04
CA ARG A 346 -3.34 -7.59 -3.54
C ARG A 346 -4.36 -7.44 -2.40
N LYS A 347 -5.26 -8.41 -2.30
CA LYS A 347 -6.27 -8.51 -1.24
C LYS A 347 -6.12 -9.87 -0.54
N ALA A 348 -5.76 -9.94 0.74
CA ALA A 348 -5.41 -8.85 1.65
C ALA A 348 -4.16 -8.07 1.19
N GLN A 349 -4.05 -6.80 1.60
CA GLN A 349 -2.94 -5.93 1.25
C GLN A 349 -1.60 -6.49 1.76
N PRO A 350 -0.50 -6.35 1.00
CA PRO A 350 0.82 -6.74 1.49
C PRO A 350 1.19 -6.02 2.79
N SER A 351 1.95 -6.70 3.65
CA SER A 351 2.34 -6.15 4.95
C SER A 351 3.18 -4.87 4.80
N VAL A 352 3.24 -4.04 5.85
CA VAL A 352 3.98 -2.77 5.82
C VAL A 352 5.45 -3.01 5.49
N TYR A 353 6.02 -4.08 6.02
CA TYR A 353 7.38 -4.51 5.70
C TYR A 353 7.57 -4.73 4.20
N ILE A 354 6.67 -5.50 3.55
CA ILE A 354 6.73 -5.75 2.10
C ILE A 354 6.53 -4.46 1.30
N ARG A 355 5.62 -3.58 1.72
CA ARG A 355 5.43 -2.28 1.07
C ARG A 355 6.67 -1.39 1.18
N SER A 356 7.36 -1.42 2.32
CA SER A 356 8.61 -0.68 2.54
C SER A 356 9.74 -1.29 1.70
N LEU A 357 9.86 -2.61 1.71
CA LEU A 357 10.82 -3.34 0.87
C LEU A 357 10.62 -3.05 -0.62
N ALA A 358 9.37 -3.02 -1.11
CA ALA A 358 9.06 -2.65 -2.48
C ALA A 358 9.49 -1.21 -2.80
N GLN A 359 9.29 -0.25 -1.88
CA GLN A 359 9.76 1.13 -2.07
C GLN A 359 11.28 1.20 -2.24
N THR A 360 12.04 0.57 -1.33
CA THR A 360 13.51 0.52 -1.44
C THR A 360 13.94 -0.17 -2.74
N ILE A 361 13.32 -1.29 -3.10
CA ILE A 361 13.70 -2.02 -4.31
C ILE A 361 13.42 -1.19 -5.57
N ILE A 362 12.30 -0.46 -5.61
CA ILE A 362 11.96 0.40 -6.74
C ILE A 362 12.96 1.56 -6.85
N VAL A 363 13.31 2.23 -5.75
CA VAL A 363 14.27 3.34 -5.73
C VAL A 363 15.29 3.14 -4.61
N ASN A 364 16.55 2.90 -4.99
CA ASN A 364 17.68 2.85 -4.06
C ASN A 364 18.87 3.63 -4.61
N ASP A 365 19.52 4.45 -3.79
CA ASP A 365 20.70 5.26 -4.17
C ASP A 365 20.53 6.06 -5.49
N LEU A 366 19.36 6.69 -5.69
CA LEU A 366 18.97 7.43 -6.91
C LEU A 366 18.93 6.57 -8.20
N THR A 367 18.97 5.25 -8.05
CA THR A 367 18.77 4.27 -9.12
C THR A 367 17.43 3.57 -8.95
N ILE A 368 16.82 3.22 -10.08
CA ILE A 368 15.58 2.49 -10.18
C ILE A 368 15.91 1.03 -10.41
N LEU A 369 15.41 0.18 -9.50
CA LEU A 369 15.62 -1.26 -9.49
C LEU A 369 17.11 -1.64 -9.67
N GLY A 370 18.00 -0.86 -9.04
CA GLY A 370 19.45 -1.07 -8.97
C GLY A 370 20.23 -0.89 -10.29
N SER A 371 19.59 -0.41 -11.37
CA SER A 371 20.18 -0.49 -12.72
C SER A 371 19.99 0.75 -13.59
N VAL A 372 18.91 1.51 -13.40
CA VAL A 372 18.55 2.64 -14.29
C VAL A 372 18.54 3.93 -13.47
N SER A 373 19.16 5.02 -13.92
CA SER A 373 19.03 6.30 -13.21
C SER A 373 17.60 6.85 -13.31
N MET A 374 17.14 7.64 -12.34
CA MET A 374 15.81 8.29 -12.42
C MET A 374 15.60 9.07 -13.73
N LYS A 375 16.66 9.73 -14.22
CA LYS A 375 16.64 10.48 -15.47
C LYS A 375 16.42 9.55 -16.67
N GLN A 376 17.19 8.46 -16.76
CA GLN A 376 17.06 7.50 -17.86
C GLN A 376 15.67 6.86 -17.87
N PHE A 377 15.15 6.49 -16.70
CA PHE A 377 13.81 5.92 -16.58
C PHE A 377 12.73 6.85 -17.13
N LEU A 378 12.78 8.15 -16.78
CA LEU A 378 11.87 9.14 -17.34
C LEU A 378 12.02 9.27 -18.86
N TYR A 379 13.26 9.24 -19.36
CA TYR A 379 13.53 9.34 -20.79
C TYR A 379 13.00 8.13 -21.56
N ASP A 380 13.06 6.94 -20.96
CA ASP A 380 12.50 5.72 -21.53
C ASP A 380 10.98 5.79 -21.60
N GLU A 381 10.33 6.30 -20.56
CA GLU A 381 8.89 6.51 -20.54
C GLU A 381 8.45 7.53 -21.59
N LEU A 382 9.17 8.65 -21.71
CA LEU A 382 8.96 9.64 -22.75
C LEU A 382 9.16 9.01 -24.14
N ALA A 383 10.19 8.19 -24.33
CA ALA A 383 10.48 7.50 -25.59
C ALA A 383 9.38 6.49 -25.96
N GLU A 384 8.82 5.80 -24.97
CA GLU A 384 7.76 4.81 -25.18
C GLU A 384 6.42 5.48 -25.53
N LEU A 385 6.07 6.59 -24.89
CA LEU A 385 4.76 7.22 -25.05
C LEU A 385 4.70 8.33 -26.11
N VAL A 386 5.63 9.29 -26.11
CA VAL A 386 5.49 10.58 -26.84
C VAL A 386 6.68 10.94 -27.75
N LEU A 387 7.86 10.40 -27.50
CA LEU A 387 9.13 10.79 -28.14
C LEU A 387 9.90 9.60 -28.76
N PRO A 388 9.26 8.70 -29.55
CA PRO A 388 9.97 7.60 -30.19
C PRO A 388 11.08 8.13 -31.10
N ALA A 389 12.31 7.72 -30.81
CA ALA A 389 13.51 8.10 -31.57
C ALA A 389 13.71 9.62 -31.75
N SER A 390 13.33 10.42 -30.75
CA SER A 390 13.42 11.88 -30.82
C SER A 390 14.81 12.44 -30.54
N ILE A 391 15.16 13.50 -31.27
CA ILE A 391 16.36 14.30 -31.00
C ILE A 391 16.36 14.94 -29.61
N LEU A 392 15.17 15.13 -29.00
CA LEU A 392 15.05 15.71 -27.67
C LEU A 392 15.67 14.82 -26.59
N LEU A 393 15.61 13.50 -26.79
CA LEU A 393 16.21 12.52 -25.90
C LEU A 393 17.68 12.28 -26.25
N GLN A 394 18.04 12.33 -27.53
CA GLN A 394 19.42 12.12 -28.00
C GLN A 394 20.38 13.26 -27.62
N ALA A 395 19.86 14.48 -27.46
CA ALA A 395 20.66 15.64 -27.09
C ALA A 395 21.41 15.48 -25.75
N ASP A 396 20.94 14.58 -24.89
CA ASP A 396 21.60 14.27 -23.62
C ASP A 396 22.86 13.41 -23.77
N MET A 397 22.92 12.63 -24.85
CA MET A 397 24.06 11.76 -25.18
C MET A 397 25.14 12.51 -25.98
N ASP A 398 24.93 13.79 -26.26
CA ASP A 398 25.80 14.62 -27.08
C ASP A 398 26.77 15.42 -26.18
N GLU A 399 28.08 15.27 -26.39
CA GLU A 399 29.12 15.97 -25.62
C GLU A 399 29.29 17.46 -26.02
N THR A 400 28.34 18.02 -26.77
CA THR A 400 28.41 19.42 -27.21
C THR A 400 28.22 20.38 -26.04
N GLU A 401 29.30 21.05 -25.60
CA GLU A 401 29.28 22.04 -24.51
C GLU A 401 28.99 23.48 -24.97
N MET A 402 28.83 23.72 -26.27
CA MET A 402 28.66 25.06 -26.84
C MET A 402 27.28 25.66 -26.49
N PRO A 403 27.18 26.77 -25.72
CA PRO A 403 25.89 27.30 -25.26
C PRO A 403 24.92 27.74 -26.36
N SER A 404 25.43 28.11 -27.53
CA SER A 404 24.64 28.52 -28.69
C SER A 404 24.11 27.35 -29.51
N ASP A 405 24.63 26.13 -29.33
CA ASP A 405 24.19 24.96 -30.08
C ASP A 405 22.78 24.53 -29.60
N PRO A 406 21.82 24.29 -30.51
CA PRO A 406 20.49 23.83 -30.15
C PRO A 406 20.49 22.56 -29.29
N ARG A 407 21.45 21.63 -29.49
CA ARG A 407 21.54 20.36 -28.75
C ARG A 407 21.86 20.60 -27.28
N PHE A 408 22.85 21.45 -26.99
CA PHE A 408 23.16 21.86 -25.62
C PHE A 408 21.96 22.54 -24.93
N GLN A 409 21.25 23.41 -25.67
CA GLN A 409 20.07 24.09 -25.13
C GLN A 409 18.93 23.12 -24.85
N ILE A 410 18.70 22.15 -25.73
CA ILE A 410 17.71 21.08 -25.53
C ILE A 410 18.06 20.27 -24.29
N ALA A 411 19.29 19.77 -24.15
CA ALA A 411 19.74 18.99 -23.00
C ALA A 411 19.49 19.74 -21.67
N LYS A 412 19.87 21.03 -21.61
CA LYS A 412 19.64 21.88 -20.43
C LYS A 412 18.16 22.06 -20.10
N ARG A 413 17.27 22.13 -21.09
CA ARG A 413 15.82 22.26 -20.88
C ARG A 413 15.20 20.95 -20.42
N MET A 414 15.61 19.82 -21.03
CA MET A 414 15.18 18.49 -20.63
C MET A 414 15.63 18.15 -19.20
N ASP A 415 16.86 18.52 -18.81
CA ASP A 415 17.32 18.44 -17.42
C ASP A 415 16.47 19.28 -16.46
N GLY A 416 16.07 20.47 -16.92
CA GLY A 416 15.18 21.35 -16.18
C GLY A 416 13.79 20.73 -15.94
N PHE A 417 13.29 19.96 -16.91
CA PHE A 417 12.04 19.21 -16.82
C PHE A 417 12.16 18.06 -15.81
N VAL A 418 13.19 17.21 -15.93
CA VAL A 418 13.44 16.05 -15.03
C VAL A 418 13.45 16.49 -13.57
N LYS A 419 13.98 17.68 -13.28
CA LYS A 419 14.11 18.19 -11.90
C LYS A 419 12.82 18.75 -11.30
N ARG A 420 11.85 19.18 -12.12
CA ARG A 420 10.72 20.00 -11.63
C ARG A 420 9.35 19.53 -12.09
N PHE A 421 9.24 18.77 -13.18
CA PHE A 421 7.98 18.33 -13.81
C PHE A 421 6.93 19.44 -14.05
N ALA A 422 7.32 20.71 -13.89
CA ALA A 422 6.47 21.88 -14.01
C ALA A 422 6.82 22.64 -15.29
N GLN A 423 5.88 23.45 -15.79
CA GLN A 423 6.07 24.29 -16.98
C GLN A 423 6.31 23.48 -18.27
N ALA A 424 5.75 22.26 -18.35
CA ALA A 424 5.94 21.38 -19.50
C ALA A 424 5.55 22.06 -20.84
N GLU A 425 4.45 22.80 -20.86
CA GLU A 425 3.99 23.52 -22.06
C GLU A 425 4.93 24.68 -22.46
N ASP A 426 5.41 25.47 -21.49
CA ASP A 426 6.37 26.55 -21.74
C ASP A 426 7.72 26.01 -22.26
N LEU A 427 8.12 24.84 -21.77
CA LEU A 427 9.29 24.12 -22.24
C LEU A 427 9.07 23.58 -23.65
N ASP A 428 7.92 22.99 -23.94
CA ASP A 428 7.58 22.49 -25.28
C ASP A 428 7.62 23.61 -26.34
N VAL A 429 7.15 24.83 -26.03
CA VAL A 429 7.24 25.99 -26.94
C VAL A 429 8.69 26.32 -27.30
N GLN A 430 9.59 26.25 -26.31
CA GLN A 430 11.02 26.48 -26.52
C GLN A 430 11.66 25.33 -27.29
N LEU A 431 11.38 24.08 -26.90
CA LEU A 431 11.91 22.87 -27.52
C LEU A 431 11.51 22.76 -28.98
N ARG A 432 10.25 23.08 -29.33
CA ARG A 432 9.77 23.17 -30.71
C ARG A 432 10.64 24.08 -31.58
N THR A 433 11.02 25.24 -31.05
CA THR A 433 11.84 26.22 -31.77
C THR A 433 13.25 25.68 -32.03
N LEU A 434 13.81 24.97 -31.06
CA LEU A 434 15.13 24.36 -31.14
C LEU A 434 15.15 23.11 -32.02
N SER A 435 14.10 22.29 -31.99
CA SER A 435 13.96 21.04 -32.74
C SER A 435 13.47 21.24 -34.18
N ARG A 436 12.91 22.42 -34.49
CA ARG A 436 12.29 22.75 -35.79
C ARG A 436 11.18 21.77 -36.17
N GLU A 437 10.37 21.38 -35.20
CA GLU A 437 9.23 20.48 -35.42
C GLU A 437 8.25 21.09 -36.46
N PRO A 438 7.88 20.35 -37.51
CA PRO A 438 6.90 20.82 -38.48
C PRO A 438 5.48 20.80 -37.88
N PRO A 439 4.64 21.82 -38.16
CA PRO A 439 3.25 21.82 -37.72
C PRO A 439 2.43 20.75 -38.48
N LEU A 440 1.45 20.16 -37.80
CA LEU A 440 0.36 19.43 -38.44
C LEU A 440 -0.84 20.35 -38.64
N THR A 441 -1.54 20.23 -39.76
CA THR A 441 -2.78 20.98 -40.02
C THR A 441 -3.96 20.23 -39.40
N MET A 442 -4.68 20.87 -38.48
CA MET A 442 -5.93 20.34 -37.94
C MET A 442 -7.04 20.35 -39.00
N SER A 443 -8.16 19.66 -38.72
CA SER A 443 -9.35 19.65 -39.61
C SER A 443 -9.96 21.05 -39.83
N ASN A 444 -9.71 21.99 -38.92
CA ASN A 444 -10.13 23.40 -39.01
C ASN A 444 -9.10 24.31 -39.72
N GLY A 445 -7.97 23.78 -40.20
CA GLY A 445 -6.93 24.54 -40.90
C GLY A 445 -5.86 25.19 -40.00
N GLU A 446 -6.02 25.14 -38.67
CA GLU A 446 -5.05 25.71 -37.73
C GLU A 446 -3.82 24.78 -37.56
N PRO A 447 -2.59 25.35 -37.47
CA PRO A 447 -1.40 24.57 -37.18
C PRO A 447 -1.38 24.09 -35.73
N THR A 448 -1.12 22.80 -35.52
CA THR A 448 -0.93 22.18 -34.20
C THR A 448 0.44 21.53 -34.09
N PHE A 449 0.97 21.46 -32.86
CA PHE A 449 2.24 20.82 -32.52
C PHE A 449 2.04 19.69 -31.51
N SER A 450 3.02 18.81 -31.37
CA SER A 450 2.88 17.61 -30.53
C SER A 450 2.82 17.93 -29.03
N TYR A 451 3.53 18.96 -28.55
CA TYR A 451 3.68 19.29 -27.12
C TYR A 451 3.98 18.02 -26.29
N PRO A 452 5.12 17.35 -26.54
CA PRO A 452 5.38 16.01 -26.02
C PRO A 452 5.45 15.96 -24.49
N LEU A 453 6.08 16.95 -23.84
CA LEU A 453 6.18 16.98 -22.37
C LEU A 453 4.81 17.25 -21.75
N GLY A 454 4.07 18.23 -22.27
CA GLY A 454 2.71 18.54 -21.84
C GLY A 454 1.76 17.36 -22.07
N SER A 455 1.90 16.65 -23.20
CA SER A 455 1.11 15.47 -23.51
C SER A 455 1.38 14.31 -22.56
N TRP A 456 2.64 14.06 -22.20
CA TRP A 456 3.00 13.07 -21.19
C TRP A 456 2.46 13.45 -19.80
N CYS A 457 2.65 14.70 -19.36
CA CYS A 457 2.10 15.17 -18.08
C CYS A 457 0.58 15.06 -18.03
N TYR A 458 -0.12 15.38 -19.12
CA TYR A 458 -1.57 15.27 -19.19
C TYR A 458 -2.05 13.81 -19.16
N HIS A 459 -1.32 12.92 -19.83
CA HIS A 459 -1.57 11.48 -19.78
C HIS A 459 -1.47 10.95 -18.33
N GLN A 460 -0.40 11.30 -17.61
CA GLN A 460 -0.21 10.90 -16.21
C GLN A 460 -1.30 11.49 -15.30
N LYS A 461 -1.67 12.76 -15.49
CA LYS A 461 -2.77 13.39 -14.74
C LYS A 461 -4.10 12.65 -14.96
N LEU A 462 -4.44 12.30 -16.19
CA LEU A 462 -5.68 11.58 -16.50
C LEU A 462 -5.73 10.19 -15.85
N ILE A 463 -4.58 9.47 -15.80
CA ILE A 463 -4.47 8.21 -15.05
C ILE A 463 -4.83 8.43 -13.58
N GLN A 464 -4.21 9.41 -12.92
CA GLN A 464 -4.46 9.71 -11.52
C GLN A 464 -5.93 10.08 -11.25
N LEU A 465 -6.53 10.89 -12.12
CA LEU A 465 -7.94 11.26 -12.01
C LEU A 465 -8.88 10.05 -12.05
N ARG A 466 -8.65 9.12 -12.99
CA ARG A 466 -9.45 7.89 -13.04
C ARG A 466 -9.23 7.01 -11.82
N LEU A 467 -7.98 6.84 -11.38
CA LEU A 467 -7.65 6.03 -10.22
C LEU A 467 -8.34 6.57 -8.96
N ILE A 468 -8.33 7.88 -8.73
CA ILE A 468 -9.06 8.51 -7.61
C ILE A 468 -10.55 8.18 -7.68
N VAL A 469 -11.15 8.26 -8.88
CA VAL A 469 -12.57 7.92 -9.05
C VAL A 469 -12.82 6.44 -8.78
N GLN A 470 -11.96 5.55 -9.26
CA GLN A 470 -12.05 4.09 -9.07
C GLN A 470 -11.90 3.67 -7.60
N LEU A 471 -10.93 4.26 -6.90
CA LEU A 471 -10.72 4.04 -5.46
C LEU A 471 -11.93 4.49 -4.64
N GLY A 472 -12.65 5.53 -5.08
CA GLY A 472 -13.91 5.91 -4.43
C GLY A 472 -15.00 4.83 -4.52
N PHE A 473 -15.04 4.03 -5.59
CA PHE A 473 -15.92 2.85 -5.64
C PHE A 473 -15.42 1.78 -4.69
N GLU A 474 -14.14 1.40 -4.78
CA GLU A 474 -13.50 0.37 -3.97
C GLU A 474 -13.74 0.60 -2.48
N LEU A 475 -13.42 1.80 -2.00
CA LEU A 475 -13.53 2.22 -0.60
C LEU A 475 -14.98 2.56 -0.18
N SER A 476 -15.96 2.36 -1.06
CA SER A 476 -17.38 2.64 -0.82
C SER A 476 -17.65 4.09 -0.35
N ILE A 477 -16.91 5.04 -0.92
CA ILE A 477 -17.00 6.48 -0.63
C ILE A 477 -18.23 7.12 -1.26
N TYR A 478 -18.76 6.54 -2.33
CA TYR A 478 -19.96 7.01 -3.02
C TYR A 478 -21.21 6.38 -2.43
N ALA A 479 -22.18 7.21 -2.08
CA ALA A 479 -23.49 6.74 -1.70
C ALA A 479 -24.22 6.11 -2.91
N PRO A 480 -25.17 5.18 -2.69
CA PRO A 480 -26.01 4.57 -3.73
C PRO A 480 -26.54 5.52 -4.80
N GLU A 481 -27.06 6.68 -4.39
CA GLU A 481 -27.61 7.72 -5.27
C GLU A 481 -26.56 8.46 -6.10
N GLU A 482 -25.28 8.43 -5.70
CA GLU A 482 -24.17 9.08 -6.40
C GLU A 482 -23.58 8.17 -7.50
N LEU A 483 -23.80 6.85 -7.42
CA LEU A 483 -23.24 5.87 -8.36
C LEU A 483 -23.54 6.19 -9.85
N PRO A 484 -24.76 6.57 -10.28
CA PRO A 484 -24.98 6.95 -11.67
C PRO A 484 -24.10 8.13 -12.09
N GLY A 485 -23.96 9.14 -11.24
CA GLY A 485 -23.13 10.32 -11.50
C GLY A 485 -21.64 10.01 -11.56
N MET A 486 -21.16 9.14 -10.68
CA MET A 486 -19.73 8.79 -10.64
C MET A 486 -19.31 7.84 -11.76
N TYR A 487 -20.18 6.91 -12.20
CA TYR A 487 -19.90 6.11 -13.40
C TYR A 487 -19.94 6.96 -14.67
N TRP A 488 -20.84 7.94 -14.75
CA TRP A 488 -20.82 8.93 -15.82
C TRP A 488 -19.50 9.72 -15.82
N PHE A 489 -19.04 10.18 -14.66
CA PHE A 489 -17.79 10.93 -14.57
C PHE A 489 -16.57 10.07 -14.94
N LEU A 490 -16.55 8.79 -14.56
CA LEU A 490 -15.53 7.84 -15.02
C LEU A 490 -15.54 7.69 -16.55
N ASN A 491 -16.71 7.54 -17.16
CA ASN A 491 -16.87 7.52 -18.63
C ASN A 491 -16.35 8.82 -19.27
N TYR A 492 -16.71 9.98 -18.73
CA TYR A 492 -16.19 11.27 -19.21
C TYR A 492 -14.66 11.34 -19.21
N LEU A 493 -14.02 10.88 -18.13
CA LEU A 493 -12.56 10.82 -18.02
C LEU A 493 -11.93 9.81 -19.00
N CYS A 494 -12.58 8.65 -19.20
CA CYS A 494 -12.13 7.66 -20.19
C CYS A 494 -12.17 8.21 -21.62
N VAL A 495 -13.29 8.81 -22.03
CA VAL A 495 -13.43 9.42 -23.37
C VAL A 495 -12.40 10.52 -23.58
N THR A 496 -12.22 11.39 -22.57
CA THR A 496 -11.20 12.46 -22.61
C THR A 496 -9.80 11.87 -22.79
N HIS A 497 -9.49 10.77 -22.09
CA HIS A 497 -8.18 10.13 -22.19
C HIS A 497 -7.95 9.40 -23.51
N ILE A 498 -8.97 8.71 -24.04
CA ILE A 498 -8.93 8.10 -25.37
C ILE A 498 -8.64 9.16 -26.43
N GLY A 499 -9.35 10.29 -26.41
CA GLY A 499 -9.11 11.41 -27.33
C GLY A 499 -7.70 11.98 -27.23
N HIS A 500 -7.13 12.04 -26.02
CA HIS A 500 -5.74 12.45 -25.81
C HIS A 500 -4.74 11.44 -26.38
N LEU A 501 -4.96 10.13 -26.19
CA LEU A 501 -4.12 9.08 -26.79
C LEU A 501 -4.19 9.09 -28.32
N ASP A 502 -5.36 9.34 -28.91
CA ASP A 502 -5.54 9.47 -30.35
C ASP A 502 -4.78 10.67 -30.92
N ARG A 503 -4.74 11.78 -30.18
CA ARG A 503 -3.89 12.92 -30.53
C ARG A 503 -2.42 12.52 -30.55
N ILE A 504 -1.91 11.87 -29.50
CA ILE A 504 -0.52 11.40 -29.44
C ILE A 504 -0.23 10.45 -30.62
N ARG A 505 -1.10 9.47 -30.86
CA ARG A 505 -1.02 8.52 -31.99
C ARG A 505 -0.89 9.25 -33.33
N THR A 506 -1.68 10.30 -33.54
CA THR A 506 -1.65 11.10 -34.79
C THR A 506 -0.28 11.73 -35.04
N PHE A 507 0.34 12.32 -34.02
CA PHE A 507 1.68 12.91 -34.12
C PHE A 507 2.76 11.84 -34.34
N ILE A 508 2.68 10.71 -33.65
CA ILE A 508 3.62 9.59 -33.84
C ILE A 508 3.54 9.04 -35.26
N LEU A 509 2.33 8.85 -35.81
CA LEU A 509 2.15 8.39 -37.19
C LEU A 509 2.70 9.40 -38.21
N ALA A 510 2.53 10.70 -37.97
CA ALA A 510 3.09 11.73 -38.83
C ALA A 510 4.64 11.73 -38.79
N ALA A 511 5.22 11.66 -37.59
CA ALA A 511 6.67 11.56 -37.41
C ALA A 511 7.25 10.28 -38.04
N SER A 512 6.56 9.15 -37.89
CA SER A 512 6.96 7.87 -38.52
C SER A 512 7.00 7.97 -40.05
N LYS A 513 6.00 8.62 -40.66
CA LYS A 513 5.97 8.86 -42.12
C LYS A 513 7.14 9.75 -42.58
N LEU A 514 7.44 10.82 -41.84
CA LEU A 514 8.56 11.71 -42.15
C LEU A 514 9.90 10.98 -42.06
N ASN A 515 10.07 10.09 -41.07
CA ASN A 515 11.27 9.28 -40.91
C ASN A 515 11.54 8.38 -42.13
N LEU A 516 10.50 7.79 -42.73
CA LEU A 516 10.63 6.98 -43.95
C LEU A 516 11.09 7.78 -45.19
N THR A 517 10.83 9.09 -45.19
CA THR A 517 11.20 9.98 -46.31
C THR A 517 12.55 10.67 -46.13
N THR A 518 13.13 10.62 -44.93
CA THR A 518 14.37 11.33 -44.60
C THR A 518 15.58 10.49 -45.01
N PRO A 519 16.55 11.04 -45.77
CA PRO A 519 17.76 10.31 -46.13
C PRO A 519 18.65 10.07 -44.89
N GLY A 520 19.01 8.81 -44.64
CA GLY A 520 19.86 8.38 -43.53
C GLY A 520 20.43 6.97 -43.75
N GLU A 521 21.29 6.51 -42.83
CA GLU A 521 21.81 5.15 -42.90
C GLU A 521 20.68 4.12 -42.74
N LYS A 522 20.78 3.01 -43.49
CA LYS A 522 19.75 1.95 -43.48
C LYS A 522 19.54 1.36 -42.08
N LYS A 523 20.61 1.26 -41.28
CA LYS A 523 20.57 0.70 -39.92
C LYS A 523 19.77 1.60 -38.98
N ASP A 524 20.13 2.89 -38.92
CA ASP A 524 19.44 3.89 -38.09
C ASP A 524 17.95 4.01 -38.45
N THR A 525 17.62 3.97 -39.74
CA THR A 525 16.23 4.06 -40.20
C THR A 525 15.38 2.89 -39.67
N VAL A 526 15.95 1.68 -39.63
CA VAL A 526 15.29 0.48 -39.10
C VAL A 526 15.10 0.58 -37.58
N GLU A 527 16.12 0.98 -36.84
CA GLU A 527 16.04 1.14 -35.37
C GLU A 527 14.97 2.16 -34.97
N ARG A 528 14.91 3.31 -35.67
CA ARG A 528 13.86 4.31 -35.46
C ARG A 528 12.47 3.76 -35.78
N GLN A 529 12.33 2.99 -36.86
CA GLN A 529 11.05 2.38 -37.22
C GLN A 529 10.56 1.40 -36.15
N VAL A 530 11.46 0.63 -35.54
CA VAL A 530 11.11 -0.26 -34.42
C VAL A 530 10.64 0.55 -33.20
N ALA A 531 11.29 1.66 -32.89
CA ALA A 531 10.86 2.56 -31.81
C ALA A 531 9.43 3.10 -32.04
N PHE A 532 9.11 3.56 -33.25
CA PHE A 532 7.74 3.99 -33.60
C PHE A 532 6.72 2.86 -33.46
N GLN A 533 7.04 1.66 -33.95
CA GLN A 533 6.14 0.51 -33.83
C GLN A 533 5.88 0.12 -32.36
N ARG A 534 6.90 0.23 -31.49
CA ARG A 534 6.76 -0.01 -30.06
C ARG A 534 5.79 0.98 -29.42
N SER A 535 5.97 2.28 -29.66
CA SER A 535 5.07 3.30 -29.13
C SER A 535 3.64 3.11 -29.62
N LEU A 536 3.43 2.76 -30.90
CA LEU A 536 2.09 2.49 -31.42
C LEU A 536 1.44 1.28 -30.75
N ARG A 537 2.17 0.18 -30.53
CA ARG A 537 1.66 -0.99 -29.79
C ARG A 537 1.31 -0.65 -28.35
N HIS A 538 2.13 0.17 -27.69
CA HIS A 538 1.87 0.65 -26.34
C HIS A 538 0.58 1.50 -26.29
N LEU A 539 0.42 2.45 -27.22
CA LEU A 539 -0.80 3.24 -27.34
C LEU A 539 -2.05 2.40 -27.63
N ASP A 540 -1.94 1.38 -28.49
CA ASP A 540 -3.03 0.45 -28.79
C ASP A 540 -3.47 -0.32 -27.53
N ARG A 541 -2.51 -0.79 -26.74
CA ARG A 541 -2.79 -1.47 -25.46
C ARG A 541 -3.50 -0.54 -24.47
N LEU A 542 -2.98 0.67 -24.28
CA LEU A 542 -3.61 1.68 -23.40
C LEU A 542 -5.03 2.02 -23.86
N THR A 543 -5.22 2.21 -25.17
CA THR A 543 -6.52 2.53 -25.77
C THR A 543 -7.51 1.37 -25.55
N ASN A 544 -7.09 0.13 -25.80
CA ASN A 544 -7.96 -1.05 -25.63
C ASN A 544 -8.45 -1.19 -24.19
N HIS A 545 -7.56 -0.99 -23.21
CA HIS A 545 -7.92 -1.04 -21.81
C HIS A 545 -8.92 0.08 -21.45
N LEU A 546 -8.68 1.31 -21.89
CA LEU A 546 -9.59 2.44 -21.68
C LEU A 546 -10.95 2.23 -22.33
N VAL A 547 -11.02 1.69 -23.54
CA VAL A 547 -12.28 1.37 -24.22
C VAL A 547 -13.06 0.31 -23.43
N ALA A 548 -12.37 -0.68 -22.86
CA ALA A 548 -13.02 -1.69 -22.02
C ALA A 548 -13.62 -1.09 -20.74
N MET A 549 -12.86 -0.21 -20.07
CA MET A 549 -13.34 0.55 -18.91
C MET A 549 -14.51 1.48 -19.26
N ASP A 550 -14.38 2.21 -20.38
CA ASP A 550 -15.36 3.17 -20.87
C ASP A 550 -16.72 2.51 -21.13
N ALA A 551 -16.73 1.43 -21.93
CA ALA A 551 -17.93 0.69 -22.24
C ALA A 551 -18.61 0.12 -20.98
N PHE A 552 -17.82 -0.33 -19.99
CA PHE A 552 -18.39 -0.85 -18.75
C PHE A 552 -18.98 0.28 -17.87
N ALA A 553 -18.29 1.41 -17.78
CA ALA A 553 -18.80 2.60 -17.09
C ALA A 553 -20.11 3.09 -17.71
N ILE A 554 -20.24 3.11 -19.05
CA ILE A 554 -21.50 3.44 -19.75
C ILE A 554 -22.63 2.48 -19.37
N ALA A 555 -22.34 1.17 -19.33
CA ALA A 555 -23.36 0.17 -19.00
C ALA A 555 -23.90 0.34 -17.58
N LEU A 556 -23.00 0.52 -16.60
CA LEU A 556 -23.39 0.74 -15.20
C LEU A 556 -24.04 2.11 -14.99
N HIS A 557 -23.53 3.17 -15.63
CA HIS A 557 -24.18 4.48 -15.64
C HIS A 557 -25.64 4.37 -16.07
N ALA A 558 -25.91 3.80 -17.25
CA ALA A 558 -27.26 3.65 -17.77
C ALA A 558 -28.15 2.77 -16.88
N LEU A 559 -27.60 1.67 -16.33
CA LEU A 559 -28.32 0.82 -15.39
C LEU A 559 -28.72 1.59 -14.12
N TYR A 560 -27.79 2.28 -13.47
CA TYR A 560 -28.06 3.04 -12.25
C TYR A 560 -29.00 4.23 -12.50
N VAL A 561 -28.95 4.88 -13.66
CA VAL A 561 -29.93 5.90 -14.06
C VAL A 561 -31.34 5.32 -14.09
N LEU A 562 -31.53 4.13 -14.67
CA LEU A 562 -32.84 3.47 -14.69
C LEU A 562 -33.31 3.15 -13.26
N LEU A 563 -32.43 2.62 -12.40
CA LEU A 563 -32.78 2.34 -11.01
C LEU A 563 -33.18 3.61 -10.23
N ALA A 564 -32.45 4.72 -10.45
CA ALA A 564 -32.75 6.01 -9.86
C ALA A 564 -34.11 6.57 -10.32
N ARG A 565 -34.39 6.55 -11.64
CA ARG A 565 -35.67 7.03 -12.23
C ARG A 565 -36.89 6.31 -11.66
N HIS A 566 -36.77 5.01 -11.38
CA HIS A 566 -37.82 4.18 -10.82
C HIS A 566 -37.84 4.18 -9.28
N LYS A 567 -37.06 5.06 -8.63
CA LYS A 567 -36.98 5.21 -7.17
C LYS A 567 -36.62 3.90 -6.45
N LEU A 568 -35.73 3.13 -7.06
CA LEU A 568 -35.24 1.86 -6.52
C LEU A 568 -33.93 2.00 -5.74
N LEU A 569 -33.31 3.18 -5.77
CA LEU A 569 -32.15 3.52 -4.96
C LEU A 569 -32.57 4.33 -3.72
N PRO A 570 -31.83 4.22 -2.61
CA PRO A 570 -31.91 5.18 -1.50
C PRO A 570 -31.76 6.62 -2.02
N ASN A 571 -32.39 7.58 -1.34
CA ASN A 571 -32.30 8.99 -1.70
C ASN A 571 -32.18 9.85 -0.42
N ALA A 572 -31.05 10.53 -0.26
CA ALA A 572 -30.84 11.50 0.81
C ALA A 572 -31.66 12.80 0.67
N SER A 573 -32.18 13.12 -0.52
CA SER A 573 -33.02 14.30 -0.73
C SER A 573 -34.37 14.17 -0.04
N SER A 574 -34.64 15.08 0.90
CA SER A 574 -35.97 15.27 1.47
C SER A 574 -36.28 16.77 1.59
N PRO A 575 -37.56 17.17 1.67
CA PRO A 575 -37.94 18.56 1.95
C PRO A 575 -37.33 19.13 3.25
N ASN A 576 -36.90 18.26 4.16
CA ASN A 576 -36.28 18.63 5.44
C ASN A 576 -34.74 18.52 5.42
N ALA A 577 -34.13 18.20 4.27
CA ALA A 577 -32.68 18.07 4.17
C ALA A 577 -32.00 19.45 4.19
N TYR A 578 -30.89 19.58 4.92
CA TYR A 578 -30.07 20.80 4.97
C TYR A 578 -29.20 20.99 3.70
N SER A 579 -29.21 20.05 2.76
CA SER A 579 -28.39 20.08 1.53
C SER A 579 -29.22 19.90 0.26
N SER A 580 -28.76 20.52 -0.82
CA SER A 580 -29.29 20.37 -2.18
C SER A 580 -28.42 19.44 -3.03
N ASP A 581 -28.96 18.91 -4.13
CA ASP A 581 -28.21 18.10 -5.10
C ASP A 581 -26.97 18.83 -5.61
N ARG A 582 -27.08 20.16 -5.84
CA ARG A 582 -25.97 21.01 -6.26
C ARG A 582 -24.86 21.08 -5.23
N LEU A 583 -25.19 21.30 -3.95
CA LEU A 583 -24.18 21.37 -2.89
C LEU A 583 -23.47 20.02 -2.69
N ARG A 584 -24.21 18.91 -2.82
CA ARG A 584 -23.62 17.57 -2.78
C ARG A 584 -22.67 17.33 -3.95
N TYR A 585 -23.06 17.73 -5.15
CA TYR A 585 -22.19 17.68 -6.33
C TYR A 585 -20.92 18.51 -6.14
N GLU A 586 -21.05 19.77 -5.72
CA GLU A 586 -19.90 20.66 -5.49
C GLU A 586 -18.96 20.11 -4.41
N LEU A 587 -19.49 19.49 -3.35
CA LEU A 587 -18.69 18.81 -2.34
C LEU A 587 -17.97 17.59 -2.89
N ARG A 588 -18.68 16.74 -3.65
CA ARG A 588 -18.13 15.53 -4.28
C ARG A 588 -17.02 15.85 -5.27
N MET A 589 -17.19 16.92 -6.05
CA MET A 589 -16.25 17.33 -7.08
C MET A 589 -15.18 18.32 -6.58
N LYS A 590 -15.23 18.70 -5.29
CA LYS A 590 -14.27 19.64 -4.67
C LYS A 590 -12.80 19.31 -4.96
N PRO A 591 -12.34 18.05 -4.91
CA PRO A 591 -10.95 17.71 -5.24
C PRO A 591 -10.52 18.09 -6.67
N PHE A 592 -11.47 18.19 -7.60
CA PHE A 592 -11.22 18.45 -9.02
C PHE A 592 -11.34 19.94 -9.40
N ILE A 593 -11.92 20.78 -8.54
CA ILE A 593 -12.14 22.22 -8.81
C ILE A 593 -10.85 22.97 -9.17
N PRO A 594 -9.70 22.75 -8.49
CA PRO A 594 -8.45 23.46 -8.83
C PRO A 594 -7.82 23.04 -10.16
N ILE A 595 -8.34 22.00 -10.83
CA ILE A 595 -7.75 21.40 -12.02
C ILE A 595 -8.30 22.10 -13.26
N SER A 596 -7.41 22.69 -14.06
CA SER A 596 -7.80 23.42 -15.27
C SER A 596 -8.12 22.51 -16.47
N LEU A 597 -7.52 21.32 -16.53
CA LEU A 597 -7.66 20.40 -17.66
C LEU A 597 -7.71 18.94 -17.16
N PRO A 598 -8.76 18.14 -17.47
CA PRO A 598 -10.02 18.61 -18.04
C PRO A 598 -10.72 19.59 -17.09
N GLU A 599 -11.45 20.55 -17.66
CA GLU A 599 -12.26 21.49 -16.87
C GLU A 599 -13.38 20.73 -16.16
N MET A 600 -13.70 21.14 -14.94
CA MET A 600 -14.80 20.56 -14.17
C MET A 600 -16.14 20.90 -14.86
N VAL A 601 -16.95 19.87 -15.12
CA VAL A 601 -18.22 20.01 -15.82
C VAL A 601 -19.22 20.77 -14.94
N PRO A 602 -19.76 21.93 -15.37
CA PRO A 602 -20.72 22.68 -14.55
C PRO A 602 -21.92 21.83 -14.11
N TYR A 603 -22.44 22.07 -12.90
CA TYR A 603 -23.50 21.25 -12.30
C TYR A 603 -24.74 21.04 -13.20
N GLU A 604 -25.18 22.07 -13.93
CA GLU A 604 -26.35 21.96 -14.81
C GLU A 604 -26.11 21.00 -15.98
N GLU A 605 -24.90 21.02 -16.55
CA GLU A 605 -24.49 20.10 -17.61
C GLU A 605 -24.30 18.69 -17.05
N PHE A 606 -23.62 18.56 -15.90
CA PHE A 606 -23.50 17.30 -15.18
C PHE A 606 -24.87 16.68 -14.89
N ARG A 607 -25.82 17.43 -14.34
CA ARG A 607 -27.16 16.93 -14.00
C ARG A 607 -27.84 16.37 -15.24
N LYS A 608 -27.82 17.13 -16.34
CA LYS A 608 -28.46 16.74 -17.60
C LYS A 608 -27.86 15.45 -18.15
N GLU A 609 -26.53 15.38 -18.26
CA GLU A 609 -25.83 14.25 -18.86
C GLU A 609 -25.81 13.01 -17.94
N ALA A 610 -25.55 13.18 -16.64
CA ALA A 610 -25.52 12.10 -15.67
C ALA A 610 -26.90 11.47 -15.44
N THR A 611 -28.00 12.22 -15.61
CA THR A 611 -29.36 11.68 -15.51
C THR A 611 -29.95 11.22 -16.85
N LEU A 612 -29.20 11.41 -17.94
CA LEU A 612 -29.65 11.18 -19.33
C LEU A 612 -30.96 11.91 -19.63
N GLU A 613 -31.07 13.16 -19.18
CA GLU A 613 -32.27 13.98 -19.28
C GLU A 613 -32.72 14.12 -20.76
N GLY A 614 -33.98 13.79 -21.04
CA GLY A 614 -34.55 13.78 -22.38
C GLY A 614 -34.62 12.41 -23.04
N ASP A 615 -33.81 11.44 -22.60
CA ASP A 615 -33.85 10.07 -23.14
C ASP A 615 -34.93 9.22 -22.47
N SER A 616 -35.72 8.50 -23.27
CA SER A 616 -36.69 7.53 -22.75
C SER A 616 -36.00 6.29 -22.14
N ASP A 617 -36.65 5.61 -21.20
CA ASP A 617 -36.13 4.37 -20.61
C ASP A 617 -35.79 3.29 -21.64
N VAL A 618 -36.45 3.29 -22.81
CA VAL A 618 -36.14 2.33 -23.89
C VAL A 618 -34.76 2.63 -24.49
N ILE A 619 -34.44 3.91 -24.70
CA ILE A 619 -33.17 4.35 -25.23
C ILE A 619 -32.05 4.08 -24.21
N VAL A 620 -32.28 4.41 -22.94
CA VAL A 620 -31.30 4.16 -21.87
C VAL A 620 -31.05 2.66 -21.69
N MET A 621 -32.08 1.82 -21.80
CA MET A 621 -31.94 0.36 -21.75
C MET A 621 -31.15 -0.21 -22.94
N ASP A 622 -31.39 0.30 -24.15
CA ASP A 622 -30.63 -0.08 -25.35
C ASP A 622 -29.16 0.33 -25.23
N ARG A 623 -28.90 1.54 -24.71
CA ARG A 623 -27.56 2.04 -24.39
C ARG A 623 -26.84 1.09 -23.42
N ALA A 624 -27.49 0.69 -22.32
CA ALA A 624 -26.92 -0.26 -21.36
C ALA A 624 -26.60 -1.62 -22.00
N THR A 625 -27.51 -2.15 -22.83
CA THR A 625 -27.39 -3.46 -23.47
C THR A 625 -26.26 -3.49 -24.51
N LYS A 626 -26.09 -2.43 -25.30
CA LYS A 626 -25.00 -2.31 -26.28
C LYS A 626 -23.65 -2.17 -25.57
N ALA A 627 -23.56 -1.24 -24.63
CA ALA A 627 -22.33 -0.95 -23.90
C ALA A 627 -21.80 -2.18 -23.14
N ILE A 628 -22.67 -2.97 -22.49
CA ILE A 628 -22.21 -4.18 -21.79
C ILE A 628 -21.71 -5.27 -22.75
N SER A 629 -22.27 -5.34 -23.96
CA SER A 629 -21.80 -6.27 -25.00
C SER A 629 -20.42 -5.86 -25.51
N GLU A 630 -20.20 -4.56 -25.70
CA GLU A 630 -18.90 -3.99 -26.10
C GLU A 630 -17.85 -4.18 -24.99
N ALA A 631 -18.20 -3.87 -23.74
CA ALA A 631 -17.33 -4.04 -22.58
C ALA A 631 -16.82 -5.48 -22.48
N ARG A 632 -17.71 -6.47 -22.61
CA ARG A 632 -17.31 -7.89 -22.57
C ARG A 632 -16.27 -8.23 -23.64
N LYS A 633 -16.50 -7.83 -24.89
CA LYS A 633 -15.56 -8.08 -26.01
C LYS A 633 -14.22 -7.38 -25.78
N ALA A 634 -14.25 -6.15 -25.28
CA ALA A 634 -13.06 -5.36 -25.00
C ALA A 634 -12.22 -5.95 -23.85
N TRP A 635 -12.87 -6.46 -22.79
CA TRP A 635 -12.17 -7.18 -21.71
C TRP A 635 -11.63 -8.55 -22.15
N GLU A 636 -12.34 -9.29 -23.02
CA GLU A 636 -11.82 -10.51 -23.65
C GLU A 636 -10.55 -10.22 -24.48
N THR A 637 -10.53 -9.10 -25.21
CA THR A 637 -9.36 -8.62 -25.97
C THR A 637 -8.21 -8.16 -25.06
N THR A 638 -8.56 -7.53 -23.93
CA THR A 638 -7.57 -7.12 -22.93
C THR A 638 -6.89 -8.34 -22.32
N LEU A 639 -7.68 -9.35 -21.93
CA LEU A 639 -7.17 -10.61 -21.39
C LEU A 639 -6.29 -11.36 -22.40
N SER A 640 -6.69 -11.43 -23.67
CA SER A 640 -5.88 -12.11 -24.70
C SER A 640 -4.58 -11.39 -25.03
N SER A 641 -4.49 -10.09 -24.77
CA SER A 641 -3.28 -9.29 -24.94
C SER A 641 -2.25 -9.46 -23.81
N GLY A 642 -2.64 -10.11 -22.70
CA GLY A 642 -1.77 -10.39 -21.55
C GLY A 642 -1.54 -9.21 -20.61
N ALA A 643 -0.91 -9.47 -19.45
CA ALA A 643 -0.59 -8.45 -18.44
C ALA A 643 0.55 -7.52 -18.87
N PHE A 644 1.47 -8.03 -19.69
CA PHE A 644 2.73 -7.37 -20.03
C PHE A 644 2.93 -7.27 -21.54
N ILE A 645 3.67 -6.25 -21.98
CA ILE A 645 4.14 -6.17 -23.37
C ILE A 645 5.18 -7.28 -23.56
N PRO A 646 5.01 -8.21 -24.54
CA PRO A 646 5.95 -9.31 -24.75
C PRO A 646 7.39 -8.82 -24.92
N SER A 647 8.31 -9.33 -24.11
CA SER A 647 9.75 -9.07 -24.19
C SER A 647 10.55 -10.36 -24.02
N GLU A 648 11.84 -10.34 -24.38
CA GLU A 648 12.77 -11.49 -24.21
C GLU A 648 13.14 -11.78 -22.74
N GLY A 649 12.32 -11.34 -21.77
CA GLY A 649 12.57 -11.44 -20.33
C GLY A 649 11.99 -12.70 -19.66
N SER A 650 12.34 -12.90 -18.38
CA SER A 650 11.73 -13.94 -17.54
C SER A 650 10.25 -13.63 -17.33
N PRO A 651 9.35 -14.62 -17.38
CA PRO A 651 7.95 -14.41 -17.02
C PRO A 651 7.84 -13.97 -15.54
N ALA A 652 6.81 -13.17 -15.24
CA ALA A 652 6.39 -12.80 -13.89
C ALA A 652 5.08 -13.55 -13.57
N PRO A 653 5.13 -14.89 -13.37
CA PRO A 653 3.95 -15.73 -13.30
C PRO A 653 3.04 -15.43 -12.12
N ALA A 654 3.57 -15.05 -10.95
CA ALA A 654 2.74 -14.73 -9.78
C ALA A 654 1.94 -13.44 -10.04
N ILE A 655 2.64 -12.40 -10.50
CA ILE A 655 2.04 -11.10 -10.80
C ILE A 655 1.08 -11.20 -12.01
N GLU A 656 1.44 -11.95 -13.05
CA GLU A 656 0.54 -12.21 -14.19
C GLU A 656 -0.71 -12.99 -13.75
N GLY A 657 -0.57 -13.92 -12.81
CA GLY A 657 -1.67 -14.65 -12.20
C GLY A 657 -2.65 -13.73 -11.47
N ASP A 658 -2.13 -12.77 -10.70
CA ASP A 658 -2.93 -11.77 -9.99
C ASP A 658 -3.66 -10.84 -10.95
N TRP A 659 -2.96 -10.29 -11.93
CA TRP A 659 -3.57 -9.46 -12.97
C TRP A 659 -4.66 -10.24 -13.72
N THR A 660 -4.39 -11.49 -14.08
CA THR A 660 -5.36 -12.36 -14.77
C THR A 660 -6.60 -12.60 -13.92
N ARG A 661 -6.45 -12.76 -12.61
CA ARG A 661 -7.57 -12.91 -11.68
C ARG A 661 -8.41 -11.63 -11.65
N ASP A 662 -7.78 -10.47 -11.52
CA ASP A 662 -8.47 -9.17 -11.51
C ASP A 662 -9.29 -8.93 -12.80
N ILE A 663 -8.71 -9.19 -13.97
CA ILE A 663 -9.42 -9.08 -15.25
C ILE A 663 -10.58 -10.08 -15.33
N LYS A 664 -10.38 -11.32 -14.88
CA LYS A 664 -11.47 -12.31 -14.82
C LYS A 664 -12.59 -11.85 -13.89
N ASP A 665 -12.27 -11.15 -12.81
CA ASP A 665 -13.22 -10.64 -11.83
C ASP A 665 -14.04 -9.48 -12.40
N THR A 666 -13.38 -8.59 -13.14
CA THR A 666 -14.04 -7.60 -14.00
C THR A 666 -14.98 -8.27 -15.04
N MET A 667 -14.56 -9.36 -15.68
CA MET A 667 -15.41 -10.10 -16.62
C MET A 667 -16.60 -10.77 -15.92
N ARG A 668 -16.43 -11.31 -14.70
CA ARG A 668 -17.52 -11.82 -13.86
C ARG A 668 -18.54 -10.72 -13.56
N ALA A 669 -18.07 -9.52 -13.21
CA ALA A 669 -18.91 -8.34 -13.02
C ALA A 669 -19.64 -7.93 -14.33
N CYS A 670 -19.00 -8.03 -15.50
CA CYS A 670 -19.66 -7.78 -16.79
C CYS A 670 -20.83 -8.75 -17.03
N ILE A 671 -20.61 -10.05 -16.79
CA ILE A 671 -21.63 -11.08 -16.95
C ILE A 671 -22.80 -10.82 -15.99
N ALA A 672 -22.50 -10.55 -14.71
CA ALA A 672 -23.50 -10.21 -13.72
C ALA A 672 -24.31 -8.96 -14.11
N THR A 673 -23.65 -7.93 -14.63
CA THR A 673 -24.31 -6.71 -15.12
C THR A 673 -25.24 -7.01 -16.30
N SER A 674 -24.82 -7.85 -17.25
CA SER A 674 -25.66 -8.26 -18.38
C SER A 674 -26.94 -9.00 -17.92
N ILE A 675 -26.83 -9.88 -16.91
CA ILE A 675 -27.99 -10.57 -16.32
C ILE A 675 -28.91 -9.57 -15.61
N THR A 676 -28.32 -8.63 -14.90
CA THR A 676 -29.02 -7.58 -14.15
C THR A 676 -29.81 -6.66 -15.09
N ILE A 677 -29.19 -6.19 -16.17
CA ILE A 677 -29.84 -5.39 -17.23
C ILE A 677 -31.05 -6.13 -17.80
N GLU A 678 -30.90 -7.41 -18.16
CA GLU A 678 -31.99 -8.21 -18.73
C GLU A 678 -33.13 -8.42 -17.72
N THR A 679 -32.81 -8.54 -16.43
CA THR A 679 -33.79 -8.65 -15.34
C THR A 679 -34.58 -7.35 -15.16
N VAL A 680 -33.91 -6.19 -15.14
CA VAL A 680 -34.57 -4.87 -15.10
C VAL A 680 -35.44 -4.68 -16.34
N LYS A 681 -34.95 -5.02 -17.52
CA LYS A 681 -35.70 -4.92 -18.79
C LYS A 681 -37.01 -5.70 -18.75
N LYS A 682 -36.98 -6.93 -18.22
CA LYS A 682 -38.19 -7.75 -18.02
C LYS A 682 -39.14 -7.10 -17.00
N ALA A 683 -38.61 -6.63 -15.87
CA ALA A 683 -39.43 -5.97 -14.85
C ALA A 683 -40.11 -4.68 -15.37
N LEU A 684 -39.39 -3.83 -16.10
CA LEU A 684 -39.93 -2.59 -16.67
C LEU A 684 -40.95 -2.84 -17.79
N SER A 685 -40.74 -3.87 -18.61
CA SER A 685 -41.72 -4.25 -19.65
C SER A 685 -42.99 -4.88 -19.06
N GLY A 686 -42.88 -5.60 -17.93
CA GLY A 686 -44.01 -6.11 -17.16
C GLY A 686 -44.83 -5.00 -16.49
N ALA A 687 -44.17 -4.04 -15.84
CA ALA A 687 -44.83 -2.92 -15.16
C ALA A 687 -45.63 -2.02 -16.12
N ARG A 688 -45.21 -1.89 -17.39
CA ARG A 688 -45.99 -1.18 -18.43
C ARG A 688 -47.31 -1.86 -18.77
N LYS A 689 -47.48 -3.15 -18.49
CA LYS A 689 -48.72 -3.91 -18.75
C LYS A 689 -49.74 -3.83 -17.61
N GLU A 690 -49.32 -3.51 -16.39
CA GLU A 690 -50.14 -3.53 -15.16
C GLU A 690 -50.47 -2.13 -14.60
N SER A 691 -50.61 -1.12 -15.46
CA SER A 691 -50.83 0.26 -15.02
C SER A 691 -52.13 0.44 -14.21
N THR A 692 -52.01 0.62 -12.89
CA THR A 692 -53.07 1.10 -12.00
C THR A 692 -52.86 2.59 -11.67
N LYS A 693 -53.89 3.25 -11.12
CA LYS A 693 -53.99 4.71 -10.93
C LYS A 693 -52.89 5.37 -10.07
N GLU A 694 -51.95 4.62 -9.49
CA GLU A 694 -50.85 5.13 -8.65
C GLU A 694 -49.46 5.16 -9.33
N GLY A 695 -49.37 4.86 -10.63
CA GLY A 695 -48.10 4.81 -11.37
C GLY A 695 -47.44 3.41 -11.35
N PRO A 696 -46.49 3.12 -12.24
CA PRO A 696 -45.91 1.79 -12.38
C PRO A 696 -45.03 1.44 -11.17
N LYS A 697 -45.53 0.58 -10.27
CA LYS A 697 -44.71 -0.03 -9.21
C LYS A 697 -43.88 -1.15 -9.83
N VAL A 698 -42.57 -0.95 -10.00
CA VAL A 698 -41.67 -2.01 -10.45
C VAL A 698 -41.55 -3.04 -9.32
N GLY A 699 -41.97 -4.29 -9.57
CA GLY A 699 -42.00 -5.38 -8.59
C GLY A 699 -40.62 -5.95 -8.22
N ILE A 700 -39.59 -5.11 -8.14
CA ILE A 700 -38.22 -5.52 -7.81
C ILE A 700 -37.68 -4.75 -6.60
N GLN A 701 -36.73 -5.38 -5.92
CA GLN A 701 -35.93 -4.79 -4.87
C GLN A 701 -34.47 -4.80 -5.31
N VAL A 702 -33.76 -3.72 -4.99
CA VAL A 702 -32.35 -3.52 -5.32
C VAL A 702 -31.55 -3.52 -4.03
N GLU A 703 -30.47 -4.28 -4.01
CA GLU A 703 -29.48 -4.29 -2.95
C GLU A 703 -28.09 -4.00 -3.55
N ILE A 704 -27.34 -3.11 -2.94
CA ILE A 704 -25.98 -2.77 -3.40
C ILE A 704 -25.01 -3.57 -2.54
N PRO A 705 -24.16 -4.41 -3.16
CA PRO A 705 -23.28 -5.28 -2.40
C PRO A 705 -22.21 -4.47 -1.67
N GLU A 706 -22.02 -4.76 -0.39
CA GLU A 706 -20.99 -4.14 0.44
C GLU A 706 -19.56 -4.53 0.00
N GLN A 707 -18.58 -3.70 0.36
CA GLN A 707 -17.16 -4.00 0.14
C GLN A 707 -16.76 -5.32 0.80
N GLY A 708 -15.98 -6.15 0.10
CA GLY A 708 -15.54 -7.46 0.60
C GLY A 708 -16.62 -8.54 0.63
N SER A 709 -17.87 -8.23 0.24
CA SER A 709 -18.93 -9.23 0.19
C SER A 709 -18.75 -10.18 -1.00
N LYS A 710 -19.13 -11.46 -0.84
CA LYS A 710 -19.04 -12.47 -1.92
C LYS A 710 -19.91 -12.15 -3.14
N SER A 711 -20.91 -11.28 -2.98
CA SER A 711 -21.77 -10.78 -4.05
C SER A 711 -21.15 -9.64 -4.85
N ARG A 712 -20.07 -9.03 -4.34
CA ARG A 712 -19.27 -8.03 -5.06
C ARG A 712 -18.17 -8.72 -5.86
N TRP A 713 -18.39 -8.88 -7.16
CA TRP A 713 -17.45 -9.58 -8.04
C TRP A 713 -16.15 -8.82 -8.29
N HIS A 714 -16.18 -7.49 -8.20
CA HIS A 714 -15.03 -6.61 -8.41
C HIS A 714 -15.20 -5.32 -7.62
N ASP A 715 -14.09 -4.74 -7.16
CA ASP A 715 -14.10 -3.57 -6.28
C ASP A 715 -14.55 -2.29 -7.01
N TRP A 716 -14.13 -2.08 -8.26
CA TRP A 716 -14.54 -0.89 -9.02
C TRP A 716 -15.88 -0.98 -9.73
N TRP A 717 -16.41 -2.20 -9.92
CA TRP A 717 -17.59 -2.46 -10.75
C TRP A 717 -18.72 -3.01 -9.89
N ILE A 718 -19.37 -2.10 -9.17
CA ILE A 718 -20.46 -2.39 -8.25
C ILE A 718 -21.71 -2.77 -9.06
N VAL A 719 -22.04 -4.07 -9.08
CA VAL A 719 -23.24 -4.59 -9.76
C VAL A 719 -24.37 -4.71 -8.74
N PRO A 720 -25.52 -4.04 -8.93
CA PRO A 720 -26.64 -4.15 -7.99
C PRO A 720 -27.28 -5.54 -8.07
N GLN A 721 -27.62 -6.11 -6.91
CA GLN A 721 -28.38 -7.34 -6.82
C GLN A 721 -29.88 -7.03 -6.94
N ILE A 722 -30.58 -7.81 -7.77
CA ILE A 722 -32.01 -7.62 -8.04
C ILE A 722 -32.79 -8.85 -7.61
N THR A 723 -33.76 -8.65 -6.72
CA THR A 723 -34.70 -9.67 -6.29
C THR A 723 -36.12 -9.26 -6.68
N GLN A 724 -36.96 -10.25 -7.01
CA GLN A 724 -38.39 -9.98 -7.25
C GLN A 724 -39.09 -9.84 -5.90
N LYS A 725 -39.93 -8.81 -5.75
CA LYS A 725 -40.79 -8.69 -4.57
C LYS A 725 -41.82 -9.81 -4.62
N THR A 726 -41.64 -10.84 -3.79
CA THR A 726 -42.72 -11.78 -3.50
C THR A 726 -43.82 -11.00 -2.79
N SER A 727 -44.98 -10.89 -3.44
CA SER A 727 -46.19 -10.40 -2.79
C SER A 727 -46.51 -11.34 -1.63
N SER A 728 -46.19 -10.93 -0.39
CA SER A 728 -46.82 -11.52 0.79
C SER A 728 -48.32 -11.26 0.67
N LYS A 729 -49.09 -12.35 0.56
CA LYS A 729 -50.55 -12.31 0.61
C LYS A 729 -51.06 -11.70 1.90
#